data_AF-A0AAF0YHJ3-F1
#
_entry.id   AF-A0AAF0YHJ3-F1
#
_cell.length_a   1.000
_cell.length_b   1.000
_cell.length_c   1.000
_cell.angle_alpha   90.00
_cell.angle_beta   90.00
_cell.angle_gamma   90.00
#
_symmetry.space_group_name_H-M   'P 1'
#
loop_
_entity.id
_entity.type
_entity.pdbx_description
1 polymer ?
#
loop_
_entity_poly.entity_id
_entity_poly.type
_entity_poly.pdbx_seq_one_letter_code
_entity_poly.pdbx_strand_id
1 'polypeptide(L)'
;MLAARRALQLRSVHTMATSRDSIAHAWLAAGLPESTLAAFTSPPGPQPTLPSSYKLGHLAQASIALAALGASQVQADRLGTPPAPVSVDTSAAAIAFKSDHFTRLDGERLPNPWGPIGGLHTVADGHVRIHDNFPHHCEGILQLLLCERRPADRAEVAEKIKSWGKVAFEDAAHDAGLCAYALRSEAEWAAEVQAEATLPLPEITRTGDGHHACPSFVAAPREVVARRPLAGLRVLELTRIIAGPVAGRTLAAYGADMLWITSLNLPDLPAVDRDVGRGKRTAQLDLDTEDGRAKLRELVAGADVFLQSYRPGSLAARGFGYDDVRAINPGIIYASLSAWGPHGPWANRRGFDSLVQTATGMNVSEAVAAGDANVVARPLPTQALDHGAGYFLAFGILAALHRRETEGGSYNVDVSLGGVQRWLAALGRLEDGFAVRDSAFEDADVQALLETRESGFGALNSTKHVGLIDGADVGPISTTSPARAPDRPKLEAKTLLIVYHSYTDGTRQMAQAAWEAATGVANEADVRFSVDPNDFGDAAQLPIQVQLVHAAEAEPEDLLNASSYIFATPENLASMSGVMKDFFDRCYYPCLDKLNGRAYAVLICAGSDGANALRQLDRIATGWRLRKAMDGTIVCTHAQAPERILATKTIPEADLKRCREVGEGMAEGLAMGVF
;
A
#
# COMPACT_ATOMS: atom_id res chain seq x y z
N MET A 1 33.76 -6.83 19.56
CA MET A 1 33.51 -6.22 18.24
C MET A 1 32.14 -5.53 18.16
N LEU A 2 31.03 -6.21 18.52
CA LEU A 2 29.67 -5.64 18.52
C LEU A 2 29.52 -4.40 19.44
N ALA A 3 30.03 -4.45 20.68
CA ALA A 3 30.01 -3.33 21.61
C ALA A 3 30.81 -2.10 21.11
N ALA A 4 31.93 -2.33 20.41
CA ALA A 4 32.74 -1.26 19.81
C ALA A 4 32.06 -0.62 18.60
N ARG A 5 31.33 -1.41 17.80
CA ARG A 5 30.50 -0.91 16.68
C ARG A 5 29.29 -0.12 17.18
N ARG A 6 28.61 -0.60 18.23
CA ARG A 6 27.54 0.16 18.91
C ARG A 6 28.06 1.48 19.49
N ALA A 7 29.24 1.47 20.11
CA ALA A 7 29.88 2.71 20.57
C ALA A 7 30.22 3.66 19.41
N LEU A 8 30.55 3.15 18.21
CA LEU A 8 30.79 3.96 17.02
C LEU A 8 29.49 4.56 16.44
N GLN A 9 28.40 3.78 16.40
CA GLN A 9 27.06 4.27 16.01
C GLN A 9 26.52 5.36 16.96
N LEU A 10 26.92 5.31 18.23
CA LEU A 10 26.53 6.28 19.26
C LEU A 10 27.54 7.43 19.43
N ARG A 11 28.70 7.40 18.74
CA ARG A 11 29.66 8.51 18.77
C ARG A 11 29.03 9.72 18.07
N SER A 12 29.06 10.84 18.80
CA SER A 12 28.43 12.12 18.50
C SER A 12 28.25 12.42 17.01
N VAL A 13 27.00 12.34 16.56
CA VAL A 13 26.55 12.87 15.26
C VAL A 13 26.69 14.40 15.19
N HIS A 14 26.91 15.07 16.34
CA HIS A 14 27.00 16.53 16.42
C HIS A 14 28.25 17.11 15.76
N THR A 15 29.18 16.30 15.25
CA THR A 15 30.32 16.76 14.43
C THR A 15 30.06 16.69 12.91
N MET A 16 28.87 16.26 12.46
CA MET A 16 28.54 16.11 11.05
C MET A 16 28.03 17.42 10.44
N ALA A 17 28.95 18.30 10.08
CA ALA A 17 28.60 19.58 9.46
C ALA A 17 28.04 19.41 8.04
N THR A 18 28.46 18.37 7.31
CA THR A 18 28.07 18.12 5.91
C THR A 18 27.48 16.74 5.69
N SER A 19 26.77 16.56 4.57
CA SER A 19 26.30 15.26 4.11
C SER A 19 27.44 14.28 3.88
N ARG A 20 28.58 14.74 3.35
CA ARG A 20 29.80 13.94 3.17
C ARG A 20 30.31 13.36 4.49
N ASP A 21 30.33 14.14 5.57
CA ASP A 21 30.74 13.66 6.90
C ASP A 21 29.80 12.55 7.41
N SER A 22 28.50 12.72 7.13
CA SER A 22 27.48 11.76 7.56
C SER A 22 27.51 10.47 6.77
N ILE A 23 27.74 10.56 5.46
CA ILE A 23 28.00 9.43 4.58
C ILE A 23 29.24 8.68 5.06
N ALA A 24 30.36 9.38 5.30
CA ALA A 24 31.60 8.77 5.78
C ALA A 24 31.40 8.03 7.10
N HIS A 25 30.70 8.65 8.06
CA HIS A 25 30.41 8.01 9.33
C HIS A 25 29.58 6.73 9.18
N ALA A 26 28.46 6.79 8.47
CA ALA A 26 27.59 5.62 8.28
C ALA A 26 28.29 4.50 7.50
N TRP A 27 29.09 4.85 6.48
CA TRP A 27 29.89 3.93 5.69
C TRP A 27 30.93 3.18 6.53
N LEU A 28 31.71 3.91 7.32
CA LEU A 28 32.71 3.32 8.20
C LEU A 28 32.07 2.52 9.34
N ALA A 29 30.94 2.96 9.88
CA ALA A 29 30.18 2.22 10.88
C ALA A 29 29.67 0.87 10.37
N ALA A 30 29.34 0.76 9.08
CA ALA A 30 29.00 -0.51 8.43
C ALA A 30 30.21 -1.44 8.21
N GLY A 31 31.43 -0.93 8.41
CA GLY A 31 32.68 -1.68 8.23
C GLY A 31 33.10 -1.79 6.77
N LEU A 32 32.81 -0.78 5.95
CA LEU A 32 33.14 -0.74 4.53
C LEU A 32 34.46 -0.01 4.25
N PRO A 33 35.09 -0.23 3.07
CA PRO A 33 36.40 0.35 2.76
C PRO A 33 36.38 1.88 2.71
N GLU A 34 37.29 2.54 3.44
CA GLU A 34 37.38 4.01 3.46
C GLU A 34 37.70 4.59 2.08
N SER A 35 38.49 3.88 1.27
CA SER A 35 38.89 4.29 -0.08
C SER A 35 37.70 4.57 -1.01
N THR A 36 36.56 3.91 -0.79
CA THR A 36 35.33 4.09 -1.58
C THR A 36 34.73 5.48 -1.41
N LEU A 37 34.95 6.15 -0.28
CA LEU A 37 34.38 7.47 0.00
C LEU A 37 34.87 8.53 -0.99
N ALA A 38 36.05 8.35 -1.59
CA ALA A 38 36.55 9.21 -2.66
C ALA A 38 35.66 9.19 -3.92
N ALA A 39 34.85 8.15 -4.11
CA ALA A 39 33.92 8.05 -5.24
C ALA A 39 32.70 8.97 -5.08
N PHE A 40 32.37 9.45 -3.88
CA PHE A 40 31.27 10.41 -3.71
C PHE A 40 31.73 11.81 -4.13
N THR A 41 31.17 12.34 -5.22
CA THR A 41 31.64 13.58 -5.85
C THR A 41 30.73 14.79 -5.62
N SER A 42 29.49 14.59 -5.14
CA SER A 42 28.57 15.70 -4.94
C SER A 42 28.98 16.62 -3.80
N PRO A 43 28.97 17.95 -3.99
CA PRO A 43 29.12 18.89 -2.90
C PRO A 43 27.87 18.89 -2.01
N PRO A 44 27.95 19.49 -0.81
CA PRO A 44 26.76 19.87 -0.06
C PRO A 44 25.88 20.79 -0.93
N GLY A 45 24.60 20.46 -1.06
CA GLY A 45 23.63 21.31 -1.77
C GLY A 45 22.99 22.36 -0.86
N PRO A 46 22.06 23.16 -1.42
CA PRO A 46 21.37 24.21 -0.67
C PRO A 46 20.54 23.61 0.47
N GLN A 47 20.41 24.36 1.57
CA GLN A 47 19.45 24.08 2.64
C GLN A 47 18.81 25.39 3.10
N PRO A 48 17.52 25.37 3.49
CA PRO A 48 16.60 24.22 3.43
C PRO A 48 16.20 23.85 1.99
N THR A 49 15.90 22.57 1.73
CA THR A 49 15.33 22.10 0.44
C THR A 49 13.83 21.83 0.50
N LEU A 50 13.30 21.65 1.70
CA LEU A 50 11.89 21.43 2.00
C LEU A 50 11.51 22.30 3.20
N PRO A 51 10.24 22.75 3.31
CA PRO A 51 9.79 23.58 4.42
C PRO A 51 9.75 22.77 5.72
N SER A 52 10.87 22.72 6.42
CA SER A 52 11.05 22.00 7.67
C SER A 52 12.25 22.52 8.42
N SER A 53 12.16 22.55 9.75
CA SER A 53 13.33 22.84 10.59
C SER A 53 14.30 21.67 10.66
N TYR A 54 13.89 20.45 10.31
CA TYR A 54 14.82 19.31 10.22
C TYR A 54 15.57 19.34 8.88
N LYS A 55 16.81 18.86 8.88
CA LYS A 55 17.69 18.84 7.69
C LYS A 55 17.29 17.74 6.68
N LEU A 56 16.10 17.84 6.11
CA LEU A 56 15.53 16.79 5.24
C LEU A 56 16.34 16.57 3.95
N GLY A 57 16.83 17.64 3.31
CA GLY A 57 17.72 17.51 2.14
C GLY A 57 19.02 16.78 2.46
N HIS A 58 19.57 16.99 3.66
CA HIS A 58 20.75 16.27 4.15
C HIS A 58 20.47 14.77 4.30
N LEU A 59 19.38 14.41 4.96
CA LEU A 59 18.94 13.02 5.08
C LEU A 59 18.75 12.37 3.72
N ALA A 60 18.08 13.08 2.81
CA ALA A 60 17.81 12.57 1.47
C ALA A 60 19.10 12.31 0.69
N GLN A 61 20.00 13.30 0.63
CA GLN A 61 21.27 13.14 -0.09
C GLN A 61 22.13 12.02 0.53
N ALA A 62 22.28 12.00 1.86
CA ALA A 62 23.16 11.05 2.54
C ALA A 62 22.66 9.60 2.39
N SER A 63 21.37 9.35 2.62
CA SER A 63 20.80 8.00 2.55
C SER A 63 20.83 7.42 1.12
N ILE A 64 20.51 8.23 0.10
CA ILE A 64 20.59 7.83 -1.30
C ILE A 64 22.05 7.61 -1.73
N ALA A 65 22.97 8.48 -1.32
CA ALA A 65 24.40 8.36 -1.65
C ALA A 65 25.01 7.10 -1.05
N LEU A 66 24.64 6.71 0.17
CA LEU A 66 25.10 5.47 0.79
C LEU A 66 24.66 4.23 0.00
N ALA A 67 23.41 4.20 -0.48
CA ALA A 67 22.93 3.11 -1.35
C ALA A 67 23.68 3.10 -2.71
N ALA A 68 23.88 4.26 -3.33
CA ALA A 68 24.61 4.38 -4.59
C ALA A 68 26.09 3.96 -4.46
N LEU A 69 26.77 4.40 -3.40
CA LEU A 69 28.14 3.97 -3.08
C LEU A 69 28.20 2.46 -2.81
N GLY A 70 27.20 1.90 -2.12
CA GLY A 70 27.12 0.46 -1.89
C GLY A 70 27.04 -0.33 -3.20
N ALA A 71 26.22 0.14 -4.14
CA ALA A 71 26.11 -0.49 -5.46
C ALA A 71 27.40 -0.33 -6.27
N SER A 72 28.02 0.86 -6.25
CA SER A 72 29.32 1.11 -6.90
C SER A 72 30.44 0.23 -6.30
N GLN A 73 30.46 0.02 -4.98
CA GLN A 73 31.40 -0.88 -4.32
C GLN A 73 31.21 -2.33 -4.77
N VAL A 74 29.97 -2.83 -4.76
CA VAL A 74 29.67 -4.19 -5.21
C VAL A 74 30.07 -4.39 -6.67
N GLN A 75 29.85 -3.39 -7.52
CA GLN A 75 30.32 -3.42 -8.91
C GLN A 75 31.85 -3.50 -8.98
N ALA A 76 32.56 -2.67 -8.23
CA ALA A 76 34.01 -2.66 -8.15
C ALA A 76 34.59 -4.00 -7.71
N ASP A 77 34.01 -4.63 -6.68
CA ASP A 77 34.43 -5.94 -6.19
C ASP A 77 34.32 -7.01 -7.30
N ARG A 78 33.21 -7.00 -8.04
CA ARG A 78 32.94 -7.97 -9.11
C ARG A 78 33.81 -7.76 -10.34
N LEU A 79 34.16 -6.51 -10.64
CA LEU A 79 35.00 -6.16 -11.79
C LEU A 79 36.49 -6.16 -11.47
N GLY A 80 36.89 -6.13 -10.20
CA GLY A 80 38.28 -5.93 -9.80
C GLY A 80 38.78 -4.53 -10.20
N THR A 81 37.92 -3.52 -10.12
CA THR A 81 38.21 -2.11 -10.47
C THR A 81 37.98 -1.20 -9.28
N PRO A 82 38.48 0.05 -9.28
CA PRO A 82 38.04 1.04 -8.31
C PRO A 82 36.53 1.33 -8.42
N PRO A 83 35.84 1.74 -7.33
CA PRO A 83 34.46 2.20 -7.36
C PRO A 83 34.28 3.37 -8.33
N ALA A 84 33.25 3.29 -9.17
CA ALA A 84 32.88 4.36 -10.08
C ALA A 84 32.35 5.57 -9.30
N PRO A 85 32.59 6.82 -9.77
CA PRO A 85 32.06 8.01 -9.14
C PRO A 85 30.54 7.97 -8.95
N VAL A 86 30.08 8.53 -7.84
CA VAL A 86 28.69 8.59 -7.41
C VAL A 86 28.29 10.04 -7.18
N SER A 87 27.14 10.42 -7.75
CA SER A 87 26.56 11.75 -7.56
C SER A 87 25.09 11.68 -7.12
N VAL A 88 24.75 12.56 -6.18
CA VAL A 88 23.39 12.78 -5.67
C VAL A 88 23.20 14.27 -5.45
N ASP A 89 22.39 14.92 -6.28
CA ASP A 89 22.02 16.31 -6.06
C ASP A 89 21.06 16.43 -4.87
N THR A 90 21.22 17.45 -4.04
CA THR A 90 20.45 17.59 -2.79
C THR A 90 18.99 17.98 -3.05
N SER A 91 18.74 18.85 -4.04
CA SER A 91 17.39 19.24 -4.41
C SER A 91 16.66 18.08 -5.09
N ALA A 92 17.33 17.35 -5.98
CA ALA A 92 16.78 16.16 -6.60
C ALA A 92 16.49 15.05 -5.58
N ALA A 93 17.36 14.88 -4.57
CA ALA A 93 17.13 13.95 -3.46
C ALA A 93 15.88 14.32 -2.65
N ALA A 94 15.68 15.60 -2.36
CA ALA A 94 14.49 16.09 -1.67
C ALA A 94 13.20 15.86 -2.49
N ILE A 95 13.27 16.02 -3.81
CA ILE A 95 12.16 15.70 -4.73
C ILE A 95 11.89 14.19 -4.75
N ALA A 96 12.93 13.34 -4.77
CA ALA A 96 12.79 11.89 -4.73
C ALA A 96 12.18 11.37 -3.41
N PHE A 97 12.40 12.08 -2.31
CA PHE A 97 11.72 11.85 -1.02
C PHE A 97 10.23 12.17 -1.06
N LYS A 98 9.72 12.78 -2.13
CA LYS A 98 8.31 13.13 -2.34
C LYS A 98 7.74 12.43 -3.57
N SER A 99 8.28 11.27 -3.95
CA SER A 99 7.91 10.60 -5.21
C SER A 99 6.40 10.30 -5.31
N ASP A 100 5.76 10.00 -4.19
CA ASP A 100 4.32 9.77 -4.07
C ASP A 100 3.49 11.04 -4.35
N HIS A 101 3.99 12.23 -4.02
CA HIS A 101 3.31 13.50 -4.32
C HIS A 101 3.32 13.82 -5.81
N PHE A 102 4.34 13.38 -6.55
CA PHE A 102 4.53 13.70 -7.96
C PHE A 102 4.14 12.58 -8.93
N THR A 103 3.84 11.39 -8.44
CA THR A 103 3.39 10.30 -9.30
C THR A 103 2.01 10.62 -9.91
N ARG A 104 1.87 10.38 -11.21
CA ARG A 104 0.59 10.52 -11.94
C ARG A 104 0.33 9.29 -12.80
N LEU A 105 -0.94 8.95 -13.00
CA LEU A 105 -1.40 7.92 -13.92
C LEU A 105 -2.31 8.57 -14.95
N ASP A 106 -1.98 8.47 -16.23
CA ASP A 106 -2.69 9.13 -17.33
C ASP A 106 -2.85 10.65 -17.09
N GLY A 107 -1.82 11.28 -16.51
CA GLY A 107 -1.82 12.69 -16.11
C GLY A 107 -2.49 12.98 -14.77
N GLU A 108 -3.27 12.04 -14.22
CA GLU A 108 -4.06 12.24 -13.00
C GLU A 108 -3.31 11.89 -11.71
N ARG A 109 -3.62 12.63 -10.64
CA ARG A 109 -3.03 12.37 -9.32
C ARG A 109 -3.59 11.08 -8.73
N LEU A 110 -2.70 10.26 -8.18
CA LEU A 110 -3.12 9.06 -7.46
C LEU A 110 -3.88 9.43 -6.17
N PRO A 111 -4.95 8.69 -5.83
CA PRO A 111 -5.81 9.03 -4.70
C PRO A 111 -5.07 8.94 -3.37
N ASN A 112 -5.53 9.74 -2.41
CA ASN A 112 -4.97 9.77 -1.06
C ASN A 112 -5.30 8.46 -0.31
N PRO A 113 -4.31 7.76 0.28
CA PRO A 113 -4.56 6.52 1.03
C PRO A 113 -5.11 6.70 2.46
N TRP A 114 -5.28 7.94 2.95
CA TRP A 114 -5.79 8.20 4.31
C TRP A 114 -7.25 7.77 4.47
N GLY A 115 -7.56 7.12 5.59
CA GLY A 115 -8.92 6.72 5.93
C GLY A 115 -9.74 7.84 6.59
N PRO A 116 -11.03 7.58 6.89
CA PRO A 116 -11.97 8.58 7.36
C PRO A 116 -11.70 9.09 8.79
N ILE A 117 -10.99 8.32 9.63
CA ILE A 117 -10.80 8.60 11.05
C ILE A 117 -9.35 8.90 11.44
N GLY A 118 -8.38 8.76 10.53
CA GLY A 118 -6.95 8.91 10.79
C GLY A 118 -6.50 10.33 11.17
N GLY A 119 -5.29 10.49 11.67
CA GLY A 119 -4.76 11.79 12.09
C GLY A 119 -4.93 12.08 13.57
N LEU A 120 -4.81 13.36 13.95
CA LEU A 120 -4.72 13.78 15.36
C LEU A 120 -6.11 13.91 16.00
N HIS A 121 -6.23 13.45 17.23
CA HIS A 121 -7.43 13.52 18.07
C HIS A 121 -7.06 14.06 19.46
N THR A 122 -7.90 14.93 20.00
CA THR A 122 -7.74 15.47 21.36
C THR A 122 -8.24 14.45 22.39
N VAL A 123 -7.48 14.27 23.45
CA VAL A 123 -7.78 13.38 24.58
C VAL A 123 -7.58 14.13 25.90
N ALA A 124 -7.84 13.51 27.06
CA ALA A 124 -7.97 14.21 28.33
C ALA A 124 -6.72 14.97 28.77
N ASP A 125 -5.53 14.47 28.42
CA ASP A 125 -4.21 14.97 28.82
C ASP A 125 -3.30 15.29 27.61
N GLY A 126 -3.88 15.48 26.42
CA GLY A 126 -3.12 15.85 25.22
C GLY A 126 -3.76 15.39 23.93
N HIS A 127 -2.97 14.76 23.07
CA HIS A 127 -3.41 14.29 21.77
C HIS A 127 -2.87 12.89 21.47
N VAL A 128 -3.60 12.16 20.65
CA VAL A 128 -3.19 10.88 20.05
C VAL A 128 -3.33 10.98 18.54
N ARG A 129 -2.38 10.45 17.78
CA ARG A 129 -2.53 10.22 16.35
C ARG A 129 -2.96 8.80 16.07
N ILE A 130 -4.02 8.64 15.28
CA ILE A 130 -4.54 7.36 14.81
C ILE A 130 -4.14 7.16 13.35
N HIS A 131 -3.77 5.95 12.95
CA HIS A 131 -3.49 5.60 11.56
C HIS A 131 -4.47 4.54 11.06
N ASP A 132 -5.17 4.82 9.95
CA ASP A 132 -6.34 4.05 9.51
C ASP A 132 -6.38 3.74 8.00
N ASN A 133 -5.24 3.82 7.30
CA ASN A 133 -5.16 3.54 5.85
C ASN A 133 -5.57 2.11 5.44
N PHE A 134 -5.88 1.24 6.41
CA PHE A 134 -6.42 -0.09 6.16
C PHE A 134 -7.79 -0.25 6.83
N PRO A 135 -8.77 -0.88 6.16
CA PRO A 135 -10.11 -1.06 6.71
C PRO A 135 -10.13 -1.70 8.10
N HIS A 136 -9.31 -2.72 8.33
CA HIS A 136 -9.23 -3.40 9.63
C HIS A 136 -8.61 -2.53 10.74
N HIS A 137 -7.79 -1.53 10.42
CA HIS A 137 -7.34 -0.54 11.41
C HIS A 137 -8.46 0.42 11.78
N CYS A 138 -9.21 0.90 10.80
CA CYS A 138 -10.39 1.75 11.02
C CYS A 138 -11.42 1.02 11.90
N GLU A 139 -11.86 -0.17 11.49
CA GLU A 139 -12.84 -0.96 12.23
C GLU A 139 -12.38 -1.32 13.64
N GLY A 140 -11.10 -1.66 13.82
CA GLY A 140 -10.56 -1.97 15.14
C GLY A 140 -10.60 -0.77 16.10
N ILE A 141 -10.35 0.45 15.63
CA ILE A 141 -10.47 1.66 16.44
C ILE A 141 -11.94 1.93 16.80
N LEU A 142 -12.86 1.79 15.84
CA LEU A 142 -14.30 1.93 16.10
C LEU A 142 -14.78 0.91 17.14
N GLN A 143 -14.28 -0.32 17.09
CA GLN A 143 -14.58 -1.36 18.08
C GLN A 143 -14.01 -1.02 19.46
N LEU A 144 -12.74 -0.58 19.52
CA LEU A 144 -12.09 -0.19 20.78
C LEU A 144 -12.82 0.96 21.49
N LEU A 145 -13.35 1.91 20.73
CA LEU A 145 -14.08 3.07 21.24
C LEU A 145 -15.60 2.86 21.36
N LEU A 146 -16.11 1.68 20.98
CA LEU A 146 -17.54 1.38 20.96
C LEU A 146 -18.32 2.44 20.16
N CYS A 147 -17.84 2.73 18.94
CA CYS A 147 -18.48 3.61 17.97
C CYS A 147 -19.55 2.85 17.17
N GLU A 148 -20.75 3.40 17.12
CA GLU A 148 -21.93 2.74 16.55
C GLU A 148 -22.26 3.23 15.14
N ARG A 149 -21.87 4.45 14.75
CA ARG A 149 -22.26 5.01 13.45
C ARG A 149 -21.52 4.33 12.30
N ARG A 150 -22.25 4.14 11.19
CA ARG A 150 -21.73 3.66 9.91
C ARG A 150 -22.34 4.50 8.78
N PRO A 151 -21.55 4.97 7.79
CA PRO A 151 -20.09 4.82 7.66
C PRO A 151 -19.32 5.50 8.81
N ALA A 152 -18.03 5.18 8.94
CA ALA A 152 -17.19 5.66 10.03
C ALA A 152 -17.22 7.19 10.14
N ASP A 153 -17.57 7.72 11.31
CA ASP A 153 -17.62 9.17 11.57
C ASP A 153 -16.49 9.59 12.52
N ARG A 154 -15.59 10.44 12.00
CA ARG A 154 -14.49 11.04 12.77
C ARG A 154 -14.99 11.79 14.00
N ALA A 155 -16.15 12.44 13.94
CA ALA A 155 -16.69 13.18 15.07
C ALA A 155 -17.09 12.23 16.21
N GLU A 156 -17.53 11.00 15.91
CA GLU A 156 -17.83 10.02 16.97
C GLU A 156 -16.57 9.58 17.68
N VAL A 157 -15.53 9.30 16.91
CA VAL A 157 -14.21 8.92 17.42
C VAL A 157 -13.70 10.01 18.35
N ALA A 158 -13.76 11.27 17.93
CA ALA A 158 -13.35 12.43 18.72
C ALA A 158 -14.14 12.53 20.05
N GLU A 159 -15.45 12.33 20.02
CA GLU A 159 -16.28 12.37 21.23
C GLU A 159 -16.02 11.20 22.20
N LYS A 160 -15.75 10.00 21.67
CA LYS A 160 -15.52 8.79 22.48
C LYS A 160 -14.09 8.73 23.05
N ILE A 161 -13.11 9.27 22.32
CA ILE A 161 -11.70 9.24 22.74
C ILE A 161 -11.35 10.34 23.74
N LYS A 162 -12.13 11.43 23.82
CA LYS A 162 -11.79 12.63 24.62
C LYS A 162 -11.53 12.38 26.11
N SER A 163 -12.12 11.34 26.70
CA SER A 163 -11.95 11.00 28.13
C SER A 163 -10.75 10.10 28.42
N TRP A 164 -10.08 9.59 27.39
CA TRP A 164 -8.90 8.75 27.55
C TRP A 164 -7.66 9.57 27.91
N GLY A 165 -6.71 8.95 28.63
CA GLY A 165 -5.34 9.45 28.69
C GLY A 165 -4.56 9.03 27.43
N LYS A 166 -3.68 9.88 26.92
CA LYS A 166 -2.96 9.68 25.65
C LYS A 166 -2.14 8.39 25.64
N VAL A 167 -1.40 8.12 26.71
CA VAL A 167 -0.58 6.89 26.84
C VAL A 167 -1.48 5.68 27.08
N ALA A 168 -2.50 5.79 27.92
CA ALA A 168 -3.43 4.71 28.18
C ALA A 168 -4.17 4.25 26.90
N PHE A 169 -4.55 5.19 26.03
CA PHE A 169 -5.15 4.86 24.74
C PHE A 169 -4.13 4.28 23.76
N GLU A 170 -2.91 4.83 23.70
CA GLU A 170 -1.82 4.24 22.91
C GLU A 170 -1.59 2.77 23.28
N ASP A 171 -1.48 2.48 24.58
CA ASP A 171 -1.27 1.11 25.08
C ASP A 171 -2.47 0.21 24.76
N ALA A 172 -3.70 0.67 24.99
CA ALA A 172 -4.91 -0.10 24.65
C ALA A 172 -5.02 -0.38 23.15
N ALA A 173 -4.70 0.60 22.29
CA ALA A 173 -4.64 0.42 20.86
C ALA A 173 -3.55 -0.57 20.47
N HIS A 174 -2.37 -0.51 21.09
CA HIS A 174 -1.29 -1.46 20.86
C HIS A 174 -1.70 -2.90 21.23
N ASP A 175 -2.30 -3.09 22.40
CA ASP A 175 -2.76 -4.39 22.89
C ASP A 175 -3.85 -4.99 21.99
N ALA A 176 -4.71 -4.13 21.41
CA ALA A 176 -5.69 -4.52 20.38
C ALA A 176 -5.06 -4.77 18.99
N GLY A 177 -3.74 -4.59 18.84
CA GLY A 177 -3.04 -4.75 17.57
C GLY A 177 -3.32 -3.63 16.57
N LEU A 178 -3.67 -2.44 17.03
CA LEU A 178 -3.97 -1.24 16.24
C LEU A 178 -2.76 -0.29 16.23
N CYS A 179 -2.88 0.79 15.47
CA CYS A 179 -1.79 1.73 15.23
C CYS A 179 -2.20 3.14 15.66
N ALA A 180 -1.90 3.50 16.90
CA ALA A 180 -2.09 4.84 17.45
C ALA A 180 -0.95 5.18 18.41
N TYR A 181 -0.54 6.45 18.45
CA TYR A 181 0.51 6.92 19.37
C TYR A 181 0.14 8.26 20.00
N ALA A 182 0.48 8.41 21.27
CA ALA A 182 0.43 9.65 22.00
C ALA A 182 1.38 10.68 21.38
N LEU A 183 0.88 11.90 21.19
CA LEU A 183 1.71 13.05 20.84
C LEU A 183 2.60 13.39 22.04
N ARG A 184 3.90 13.28 21.83
CA ARG A 184 4.93 13.60 22.80
C ARG A 184 5.70 14.85 22.37
N SER A 185 6.33 15.52 23.31
CA SER A 185 7.42 16.48 23.08
C SER A 185 8.76 15.73 22.97
N GLU A 186 9.82 16.41 22.50
CA GLU A 186 11.16 15.83 22.50
C GLU A 186 11.64 15.44 23.91
N ALA A 187 11.26 16.22 24.93
CA ALA A 187 11.60 15.93 26.32
C ALA A 187 10.89 14.69 26.85
N GLU A 188 9.59 14.52 26.55
CA GLU A 188 8.85 13.31 26.89
C GLU A 188 9.43 12.08 26.18
N TRP A 189 9.77 12.21 24.88
CA TRP A 189 10.41 11.14 24.13
C TRP A 189 11.77 10.76 24.71
N ALA A 190 12.63 11.72 25.05
CA ALA A 190 13.95 11.46 25.63
C ALA A 190 13.88 10.70 26.97
N ALA A 191 12.75 10.75 27.68
CA ALA A 191 12.52 10.01 28.90
C ALA A 191 12.01 8.57 28.68
N GLU A 192 11.62 8.21 27.44
CA GLU A 192 11.15 6.86 27.10
C GLU A 192 12.32 5.87 27.01
N VAL A 193 12.15 4.69 27.61
CA VAL A 193 13.15 3.60 27.52
C VAL A 193 13.41 3.18 26.07
N GLN A 194 12.40 3.28 25.20
CA GLN A 194 12.57 2.99 23.78
C GLN A 194 13.53 3.96 23.09
N ALA A 195 13.55 5.23 23.48
CA ALA A 195 14.42 6.23 22.87
C ALA A 195 15.89 5.84 23.03
N GLU A 196 16.28 5.40 24.22
CA GLU A 196 17.64 4.93 24.51
C GLU A 196 18.00 3.68 23.69
N ALA A 197 17.09 2.71 23.60
CA ALA A 197 17.29 1.44 22.90
C ALA A 197 17.37 1.56 21.37
N THR A 198 16.89 2.67 20.80
CA THR A 198 16.80 2.87 19.35
C THR A 198 18.17 3.20 18.74
N LEU A 199 18.63 2.39 17.79
CA LEU A 199 19.90 2.59 17.08
C LEU A 199 19.70 3.43 15.80
N PRO A 200 20.57 4.41 15.51
CA PRO A 200 20.36 5.38 14.43
C PRO A 200 20.74 4.92 13.02
N LEU A 201 21.52 3.84 12.90
CA LEU A 201 22.06 3.33 11.65
C LEU A 201 21.69 1.85 11.46
N PRO A 202 21.75 1.31 10.23
CA PRO A 202 21.53 -0.12 9.99
C PRO A 202 22.39 -0.99 10.90
N GLU A 203 21.77 -1.95 11.59
CA GLU A 203 22.48 -2.97 12.35
C GLU A 203 22.75 -4.16 11.42
N ILE A 204 24.03 -4.40 11.10
CA ILE A 204 24.47 -5.48 10.20
C ILE A 204 25.23 -6.52 11.03
N THR A 205 24.62 -7.70 11.17
CA THR A 205 25.16 -8.78 12.01
C THR A 205 25.43 -10.03 11.19
N ARG A 206 26.66 -10.54 11.25
CA ARG A 206 27.03 -11.86 10.73
C ARG A 206 26.66 -12.92 11.78
N THR A 207 25.86 -13.92 11.45
CA THR A 207 25.27 -14.85 12.45
C THR A 207 25.63 -16.32 12.23
N GLY A 208 26.29 -16.66 11.12
CA GLY A 208 26.68 -18.03 10.82
C GLY A 208 27.65 -18.13 9.66
N ASP A 209 28.30 -19.29 9.56
CA ASP A 209 29.18 -19.65 8.45
C ASP A 209 28.36 -20.19 7.27
N GLY A 210 28.91 -20.06 6.06
CA GLY A 210 28.24 -20.38 4.80
C GLY A 210 28.57 -19.34 3.74
N HIS A 211 28.33 -19.65 2.48
CA HIS A 211 28.43 -18.69 1.40
C HIS A 211 27.37 -19.07 0.38
N HIS A 212 26.43 -18.16 0.14
CA HIS A 212 25.46 -18.31 -0.93
C HIS A 212 25.46 -17.04 -1.74
N ALA A 213 26.08 -17.13 -2.91
CA ALA A 213 25.83 -16.21 -4.01
C ALA A 213 25.07 -17.01 -5.05
N CYS A 214 23.89 -16.53 -5.45
CA CYS A 214 23.11 -17.20 -6.48
C CYS A 214 23.98 -17.38 -7.74
N PRO A 215 23.91 -18.53 -8.44
CA PRO A 215 24.68 -18.71 -9.67
C PRO A 215 24.49 -17.59 -10.70
N SER A 216 23.30 -16.97 -10.76
CA SER A 216 23.04 -15.81 -11.63
C SER A 216 23.85 -14.58 -11.26
N PHE A 217 24.13 -14.36 -9.97
CA PHE A 217 24.95 -13.24 -9.50
C PHE A 217 26.42 -13.47 -9.82
N VAL A 218 26.92 -14.69 -9.61
CA VAL A 218 28.32 -15.03 -9.92
C VAL A 218 28.57 -15.08 -11.43
N ALA A 219 27.62 -15.59 -12.21
CA ALA A 219 27.78 -15.81 -13.66
C ALA A 219 27.34 -14.64 -14.54
N ALA A 220 26.88 -13.52 -13.97
CA ALA A 220 26.45 -12.37 -14.78
C ALA A 220 27.62 -11.86 -15.66
N PRO A 221 27.40 -11.61 -16.96
CA PRO A 221 28.46 -11.13 -17.85
C PRO A 221 29.08 -9.83 -17.35
N ARG A 222 30.41 -9.73 -17.34
CA ARG A 222 31.13 -8.54 -16.82
C ARG A 222 30.70 -7.24 -17.50
N GLU A 223 30.41 -7.28 -18.81
CA GLU A 223 29.88 -6.16 -19.58
C GLU A 223 28.49 -5.68 -19.09
N VAL A 224 27.64 -6.61 -18.64
CA VAL A 224 26.34 -6.30 -18.04
C VAL A 224 26.57 -5.71 -16.65
N VAL A 225 27.46 -6.30 -15.84
CA VAL A 225 27.81 -5.78 -14.51
C VAL A 225 28.37 -4.35 -14.58
N ALA A 226 29.17 -4.04 -15.61
CA ALA A 226 29.71 -2.70 -15.84
C ALA A 226 28.62 -1.62 -16.05
N ARG A 227 27.46 -2.00 -16.61
CA ARG A 227 26.32 -1.09 -16.78
C ARG A 227 25.27 -1.24 -15.68
N ARG A 228 25.18 -2.40 -15.04
CA ARG A 228 24.15 -2.76 -14.06
C ARG A 228 24.83 -3.37 -12.83
N PRO A 229 25.18 -2.55 -11.82
CA PRO A 229 25.95 -2.97 -10.65
C PRO A 229 25.45 -4.27 -9.98
N LEU A 230 24.13 -4.44 -9.88
CA LEU A 230 23.49 -5.55 -9.18
C LEU A 230 22.96 -6.63 -10.13
N ALA A 231 23.38 -6.64 -11.40
CA ALA A 231 22.95 -7.65 -12.35
C ALA A 231 23.17 -9.08 -11.81
N GLY A 232 22.10 -9.88 -11.84
CA GLY A 232 22.09 -11.27 -11.38
C GLY A 232 21.76 -11.45 -9.89
N LEU A 233 21.70 -10.38 -9.09
CA LEU A 233 21.32 -10.44 -7.67
C LEU A 233 19.82 -10.70 -7.55
N ARG A 234 19.40 -11.75 -6.84
CA ARG A 234 17.99 -12.11 -6.68
C ARG A 234 17.47 -11.70 -5.31
N VAL A 235 16.43 -10.87 -5.29
CA VAL A 235 15.84 -10.36 -4.06
C VAL A 235 14.39 -10.80 -3.97
N LEU A 236 14.07 -11.54 -2.91
CA LEU A 236 12.71 -11.93 -2.57
C LEU A 236 12.15 -10.93 -1.57
N GLU A 237 11.14 -10.17 -1.97
CA GLU A 237 10.62 -9.03 -1.24
C GLU A 237 9.21 -9.31 -0.69
N LEU A 238 9.04 -9.16 0.62
CA LEU A 238 7.81 -9.29 1.40
C LEU A 238 7.60 -8.00 2.20
N THR A 239 7.42 -6.90 1.49
CA THR A 239 7.29 -5.56 2.08
C THR A 239 5.94 -4.93 1.71
N ARG A 240 5.60 -3.85 2.40
CA ARG A 240 4.36 -3.09 2.19
C ARG A 240 4.58 -1.60 2.46
N ILE A 241 3.66 -0.77 1.96
CA ILE A 241 3.65 0.70 2.15
C ILE A 241 4.82 1.36 1.41
N ILE A 242 5.68 2.13 2.10
CA ILE A 242 6.68 2.99 1.47
C ILE A 242 8.09 2.49 1.78
N ALA A 243 8.46 2.37 3.05
CA ALA A 243 9.88 2.18 3.43
C ALA A 243 10.53 0.92 2.86
N GLY A 244 9.94 -0.26 3.13
CA GLY A 244 10.43 -1.53 2.56
C GLY A 244 10.41 -1.51 1.03
N PRO A 245 9.31 -1.08 0.39
CA PRO A 245 9.26 -0.98 -1.06
C PRO A 245 10.25 0.01 -1.69
N VAL A 246 10.60 1.11 -1.03
CA VAL A 246 11.66 2.05 -1.47
C VAL A 246 13.02 1.35 -1.51
N ALA A 247 13.32 0.47 -0.54
CA ALA A 247 14.55 -0.33 -0.57
C ALA A 247 14.57 -1.24 -1.82
N GLY A 248 13.47 -1.95 -2.07
CA GLY A 248 13.35 -2.82 -3.25
C GLY A 248 13.45 -2.07 -4.57
N ARG A 249 12.81 -0.90 -4.69
CA ARG A 249 12.89 -0.02 -5.88
C ARG A 249 14.31 0.47 -6.12
N THR A 250 15.03 0.78 -5.05
CA THR A 250 16.43 1.22 -5.12
C THR A 250 17.33 0.11 -5.64
N LEU A 251 17.19 -1.11 -5.14
CA LEU A 251 17.95 -2.27 -5.64
C LEU A 251 17.61 -2.57 -7.11
N ALA A 252 16.33 -2.51 -7.49
CA ALA A 252 15.90 -2.66 -8.88
C ALA A 252 16.53 -1.61 -9.81
N ALA A 253 16.63 -0.36 -9.36
CA ALA A 253 17.22 0.73 -10.14
C ALA A 253 18.71 0.49 -10.46
N TYR A 254 19.42 -0.27 -9.62
CA TYR A 254 20.81 -0.70 -9.85
C TYR A 254 20.93 -2.07 -10.55
N GLY A 255 19.81 -2.68 -10.94
CA GLY A 255 19.77 -3.89 -11.77
C GLY A 255 19.53 -5.21 -11.03
N ALA A 256 19.11 -5.18 -9.76
CA ALA A 256 18.72 -6.39 -9.05
C ALA A 256 17.43 -6.99 -9.62
N ASP A 257 17.33 -8.31 -9.62
CA ASP A 257 16.12 -9.05 -9.97
C ASP A 257 15.19 -9.15 -8.75
N MET A 258 14.19 -8.27 -8.71
CA MET A 258 13.22 -8.18 -7.62
C MET A 258 11.98 -9.04 -7.91
N LEU A 259 11.63 -9.92 -6.97
CA LEU A 259 10.34 -10.60 -6.91
C LEU A 259 9.59 -10.17 -5.63
N TRP A 260 8.56 -9.35 -5.79
CA TRP A 260 7.69 -8.88 -4.72
C TRP A 260 6.50 -9.82 -4.54
N ILE A 261 6.47 -10.50 -3.39
CA ILE A 261 5.40 -11.41 -3.00
C ILE A 261 4.32 -10.65 -2.22
N THR A 262 3.09 -10.76 -2.70
CA THR A 262 1.87 -10.30 -2.02
C THR A 262 0.88 -11.45 -1.84
N SER A 263 -0.33 -11.17 -1.35
CA SER A 263 -1.41 -12.15 -1.21
C SER A 263 -2.74 -11.51 -1.60
N LEU A 264 -3.66 -12.30 -2.16
CA LEU A 264 -5.05 -11.89 -2.40
C LEU A 264 -5.81 -11.58 -1.10
N ASN A 265 -5.34 -12.13 0.02
CA ASN A 265 -5.95 -11.93 1.34
C ASN A 265 -5.41 -10.69 2.06
N LEU A 266 -4.53 -9.92 1.42
CA LEU A 266 -3.99 -8.68 1.98
C LEU A 266 -4.55 -7.48 1.20
N PRO A 267 -4.98 -6.40 1.88
CA PRO A 267 -5.46 -5.21 1.19
C PRO A 267 -4.35 -4.63 0.31
N ASP A 268 -4.66 -4.12 -0.87
CA ASP A 268 -3.70 -3.37 -1.69
C ASP A 268 -3.72 -1.87 -1.34
N LEU A 269 -2.71 -1.13 -1.79
CA LEU A 269 -2.72 0.34 -1.75
C LEU A 269 -2.31 0.85 -3.14
N PRO A 270 -3.20 0.81 -4.14
CA PRO A 270 -2.83 1.03 -5.53
C PRO A 270 -2.07 2.32 -5.78
N ALA A 271 -2.42 3.41 -5.08
CA ALA A 271 -1.72 4.69 -5.18
C ALA A 271 -0.24 4.59 -4.78
N VAL A 272 0.04 3.92 -3.66
CA VAL A 272 1.41 3.75 -3.15
C VAL A 272 2.15 2.69 -3.98
N ASP A 273 1.51 1.55 -4.22
CA ASP A 273 2.09 0.40 -4.91
C ASP A 273 2.56 0.75 -6.34
N ARG A 274 1.86 1.66 -7.04
CA ARG A 274 2.26 2.16 -8.36
C ARG A 274 3.56 2.99 -8.32
N ASP A 275 3.78 3.77 -7.27
CA ASP A 275 5.04 4.53 -7.10
C ASP A 275 6.20 3.59 -6.73
N VAL A 276 5.99 2.72 -5.75
CA VAL A 276 7.10 1.93 -5.18
C VAL A 276 7.34 0.59 -5.89
N GLY A 277 6.40 0.14 -6.72
CA GLY A 277 6.47 -1.13 -7.46
C GLY A 277 7.34 -1.09 -8.72
N ARG A 278 7.83 0.09 -9.12
CA ARG A 278 8.62 0.25 -10.34
C ARG A 278 9.88 -0.60 -10.34
N GLY A 279 10.10 -1.34 -11.44
CA GLY A 279 11.26 -2.21 -11.63
C GLY A 279 11.17 -3.58 -10.97
N LYS A 280 10.00 -3.94 -10.41
CA LYS A 280 9.77 -5.21 -9.71
C LYS A 280 8.84 -6.13 -10.49
N ARG A 281 9.08 -7.44 -10.37
CA ARG A 281 8.08 -8.45 -10.73
C ARG A 281 7.23 -8.75 -9.51
N THR A 282 5.94 -9.02 -9.69
CA THR A 282 5.03 -9.35 -8.60
C THR A 282 4.51 -10.78 -8.73
N ALA A 283 4.31 -11.45 -7.60
CA ALA A 283 3.60 -12.73 -7.53
C ALA A 283 2.74 -12.79 -6.27
N GLN A 284 1.71 -13.63 -6.29
CA GLN A 284 0.78 -13.81 -5.18
C GLN A 284 0.97 -15.18 -4.56
N LEU A 285 1.12 -15.22 -3.23
CA LEU A 285 1.20 -16.46 -2.44
C LEU A 285 0.36 -16.31 -1.16
N ASP A 286 -0.45 -17.32 -0.87
CA ASP A 286 -1.17 -17.42 0.40
C ASP A 286 -0.37 -18.24 1.42
N LEU A 287 0.31 -17.55 2.35
CA LEU A 287 1.16 -18.18 3.36
C LEU A 287 0.37 -18.85 4.50
N ASP A 288 -0.95 -18.72 4.52
CA ASP A 288 -1.80 -19.47 5.44
C ASP A 288 -2.06 -20.90 4.92
N THR A 289 -1.80 -21.16 3.63
CA THR A 289 -1.81 -22.51 3.02
C THR A 289 -0.44 -23.19 3.06
N GLU A 290 -0.41 -24.53 3.10
CA GLU A 290 0.87 -25.25 3.01
C GLU A 290 1.51 -25.09 1.64
N ASP A 291 0.73 -25.07 0.56
CA ASP A 291 1.25 -24.89 -0.80
C ASP A 291 1.94 -23.53 -0.98
N GLY A 292 1.34 -22.46 -0.46
CA GLY A 292 1.95 -21.13 -0.49
C GLY A 292 3.23 -21.06 0.33
N ARG A 293 3.28 -21.70 1.52
CA ARG A 293 4.50 -21.82 2.31
C ARG A 293 5.56 -22.66 1.60
N ALA A 294 5.20 -23.82 1.05
CA ALA A 294 6.11 -24.67 0.31
C ALA A 294 6.73 -23.94 -0.89
N LYS A 295 5.91 -23.20 -1.65
CA LYS A 295 6.39 -22.38 -2.76
C LYS A 295 7.32 -21.25 -2.29
N LEU A 296 7.01 -20.59 -1.17
CA LEU A 296 7.89 -19.56 -0.64
C LEU A 296 9.25 -20.14 -0.19
N ARG A 297 9.28 -21.32 0.42
CA ARG A 297 10.55 -22.01 0.77
C ARG A 297 11.41 -22.30 -0.46
N GLU A 298 10.80 -22.73 -1.56
CA GLU A 298 11.49 -22.93 -2.84
C GLU A 298 12.11 -21.63 -3.37
N LEU A 299 11.36 -20.51 -3.31
CA LEU A 299 11.86 -19.21 -3.73
C LEU A 299 13.02 -18.72 -2.84
N VAL A 300 12.92 -18.93 -1.52
CA VAL A 300 13.97 -18.59 -0.55
C VAL A 300 15.27 -19.30 -0.87
N ALA A 301 15.22 -20.58 -1.24
CA ALA A 301 16.40 -21.37 -1.60
C ALA A 301 17.16 -20.82 -2.82
N GLY A 302 16.50 -20.05 -3.68
CA GLY A 302 17.10 -19.43 -4.86
C GLY A 302 17.45 -17.95 -4.72
N ALA A 303 17.22 -17.33 -3.57
CA ALA A 303 17.41 -15.89 -3.34
C ALA A 303 18.79 -15.55 -2.74
N ASP A 304 19.30 -14.36 -3.02
CA ASP A 304 20.45 -13.78 -2.32
C ASP A 304 20.01 -12.99 -1.09
N VAL A 305 18.86 -12.33 -1.20
CA VAL A 305 18.31 -11.44 -0.19
C VAL A 305 16.85 -11.80 0.07
N PHE A 306 16.49 -11.94 1.35
CA PHE A 306 15.11 -11.98 1.82
C PHE A 306 14.81 -10.65 2.51
N LEU A 307 13.96 -9.83 1.89
CA LEU A 307 13.64 -8.48 2.35
C LEU A 307 12.21 -8.44 2.89
N GLN A 308 11.99 -8.01 4.13
CA GLN A 308 10.66 -7.95 4.73
C GLN A 308 10.41 -6.70 5.57
N SER A 309 9.14 -6.27 5.62
CA SER A 309 8.69 -5.15 6.46
C SER A 309 7.32 -5.41 7.10
N TYR A 310 7.00 -6.67 7.39
CA TYR A 310 5.80 -7.02 8.16
C TYR A 310 6.01 -6.73 9.64
N ARG A 311 4.90 -6.67 10.39
CA ARG A 311 4.97 -6.54 11.85
C ARG A 311 5.90 -7.61 12.45
N PRO A 312 6.73 -7.27 13.46
CA PRO A 312 7.63 -8.21 14.11
C PRO A 312 6.94 -9.53 14.47
N GLY A 313 7.61 -10.65 14.19
CA GLY A 313 7.09 -12.01 14.42
C GLY A 313 6.08 -12.54 13.40
N SER A 314 5.51 -11.72 12.51
CA SER A 314 4.43 -12.17 11.61
C SER A 314 4.85 -13.22 10.58
N LEU A 315 6.06 -13.08 10.01
CA LEU A 315 6.61 -14.08 9.10
C LEU A 315 7.24 -15.26 9.84
N ALA A 316 7.82 -15.01 11.02
CA ALA A 316 8.33 -16.07 11.90
C ALA A 316 7.23 -17.05 12.31
N ALA A 317 6.03 -16.55 12.64
CA ALA A 317 4.86 -17.39 12.92
C ALA A 317 4.43 -18.28 11.73
N ARG A 318 4.92 -17.99 10.52
CA ARG A 318 4.68 -18.77 9.30
C ARG A 318 5.89 -19.60 8.86
N GLY A 319 6.94 -19.67 9.67
CA GLY A 319 8.18 -20.39 9.37
C GLY A 319 9.12 -19.65 8.40
N PHE A 320 9.05 -18.31 8.39
CA PHE A 320 9.93 -17.44 7.60
C PHE A 320 10.57 -16.36 8.48
N GLY A 321 10.90 -16.72 9.72
CA GLY A 321 11.74 -15.90 10.57
C GLY A 321 13.20 -15.95 10.10
N TYR A 322 14.05 -15.16 10.75
CA TYR A 322 15.48 -15.11 10.41
C TYR A 322 16.12 -16.51 10.39
N ASP A 323 15.98 -17.26 11.49
CA ASP A 323 16.59 -18.57 11.61
C ASP A 323 15.98 -19.61 10.66
N ASP A 324 14.68 -19.54 10.38
CA ASP A 324 14.02 -20.43 9.42
C ASP A 324 14.57 -20.21 8.01
N VAL A 325 14.64 -18.95 7.58
CA VAL A 325 15.13 -18.56 6.25
C VAL A 325 16.61 -18.90 6.09
N ARG A 326 17.42 -18.65 7.13
CA ARG A 326 18.83 -19.03 7.15
C ARG A 326 19.04 -20.54 7.10
N ALA A 327 18.17 -21.32 7.75
CA ALA A 327 18.24 -22.78 7.70
C ALA A 327 17.93 -23.32 6.29
N ILE A 328 17.02 -22.67 5.56
CA ILE A 328 16.73 -23.00 4.15
C ILE A 328 17.89 -22.61 3.24
N ASN A 329 18.50 -21.44 3.46
CA ASN A 329 19.53 -20.89 2.60
C ASN A 329 20.73 -20.30 3.39
N PRO A 330 21.74 -21.14 3.73
CA PRO A 330 22.95 -20.68 4.40
C PRO A 330 23.77 -19.73 3.51
N GLY A 331 23.95 -18.48 3.95
CA GLY A 331 24.60 -17.41 3.20
C GLY A 331 23.63 -16.32 2.72
N ILE A 332 22.34 -16.46 3.02
CA ILE A 332 21.35 -15.43 2.71
C ILE A 332 21.57 -14.14 3.53
N ILE A 333 21.21 -13.01 2.92
CA ILE A 333 21.05 -11.73 3.61
C ILE A 333 19.57 -11.56 3.94
N TYR A 334 19.23 -11.60 5.23
CA TYR A 334 17.88 -11.32 5.69
C TYR A 334 17.81 -9.86 6.12
N ALA A 335 16.91 -9.08 5.51
CA ALA A 335 16.78 -7.66 5.74
C ALA A 335 15.38 -7.34 6.28
N SER A 336 15.33 -6.67 7.42
CA SER A 336 14.11 -6.33 8.14
C SER A 336 13.97 -4.82 8.30
N LEU A 337 12.75 -4.33 8.10
CA LEU A 337 12.36 -2.97 8.44
C LEU A 337 11.19 -2.98 9.40
N SER A 338 11.32 -2.23 10.50
CA SER A 338 10.27 -2.07 11.50
C SER A 338 10.16 -0.62 11.99
N ALA A 339 9.15 -0.32 12.81
CA ALA A 339 9.01 1.03 13.35
C ALA A 339 10.12 1.38 14.36
N TRP A 340 10.45 0.45 15.27
CA TRP A 340 11.29 0.74 16.44
C TRP A 340 12.58 -0.06 16.54
N GLY A 341 12.80 -1.00 15.61
CA GLY A 341 13.97 -1.87 15.62
C GLY A 341 13.79 -3.06 16.57
N PRO A 342 14.80 -3.94 16.66
CA PRO A 342 14.69 -5.19 17.41
C PRO A 342 14.92 -5.04 18.93
N HIS A 343 15.26 -3.84 19.41
CA HIS A 343 15.63 -3.59 20.81
C HIS A 343 14.61 -2.71 21.53
N GLY A 344 14.54 -2.88 22.85
CA GLY A 344 13.71 -2.06 23.73
C GLY A 344 12.26 -2.57 23.87
N PRO A 345 11.48 -1.93 24.76
CA PRO A 345 10.12 -2.38 25.07
C PRO A 345 9.15 -2.26 23.88
N TRP A 346 9.46 -1.44 22.88
CA TRP A 346 8.62 -1.24 21.70
C TRP A 346 9.05 -2.07 20.49
N ALA A 347 9.98 -3.01 20.65
CA ALA A 347 10.49 -3.85 19.56
C ALA A 347 9.39 -4.62 18.80
N ASN A 348 8.27 -4.92 19.47
CA ASN A 348 7.10 -5.59 18.87
C ASN A 348 5.95 -4.63 18.53
N ARG A 349 6.10 -3.32 18.75
CA ARG A 349 5.06 -2.34 18.43
C ARG A 349 5.01 -2.08 16.92
N ARG A 350 3.80 -1.86 16.42
CA ARG A 350 3.54 -1.45 15.04
C ARG A 350 3.76 0.05 14.90
N GLY A 351 4.05 0.52 13.70
CA GLY A 351 4.18 1.94 13.44
C GLY A 351 4.19 2.27 11.97
N PHE A 352 4.00 3.55 11.71
CA PHE A 352 4.08 4.22 10.43
C PHE A 352 4.92 5.48 10.64
N ASP A 353 5.49 6.05 9.59
CA ASP A 353 6.29 7.27 9.66
C ASP A 353 5.58 8.38 10.48
N SER A 354 4.35 8.73 10.11
CA SER A 354 3.55 9.72 10.84
C SER A 354 3.37 9.43 12.35
N LEU A 355 3.32 8.15 12.75
CA LEU A 355 3.20 7.74 14.13
C LEU A 355 4.54 7.84 14.87
N VAL A 356 5.65 7.50 14.20
CA VAL A 356 6.99 7.71 14.76
C VAL A 356 7.24 9.21 14.95
N GLN A 357 6.94 10.05 13.96
CA GLN A 357 7.03 11.52 14.12
C GLN A 357 6.22 12.04 15.32
N THR A 358 5.05 11.45 15.57
CA THR A 358 4.15 11.80 16.69
C THR A 358 4.74 11.39 18.03
N ALA A 359 5.24 10.15 18.12
CA ALA A 359 5.77 9.56 19.34
C ALA A 359 7.13 10.13 19.73
N THR A 360 7.95 10.58 18.78
CA THR A 360 9.30 11.09 19.07
C THR A 360 9.37 12.61 19.27
N GLY A 361 8.22 13.28 19.21
CA GLY A 361 8.09 14.73 19.38
C GLY A 361 8.50 15.61 18.20
N MET A 362 8.79 15.01 17.04
CA MET A 362 9.10 15.77 15.82
C MET A 362 7.96 16.71 15.43
N ASN A 363 6.71 16.26 15.56
CA ASN A 363 5.58 17.08 15.17
C ASN A 363 5.41 18.32 16.06
N VAL A 364 5.67 18.20 17.36
CA VAL A 364 5.65 19.33 18.29
C VAL A 364 6.78 20.30 17.95
N SER A 365 8.00 19.78 17.73
CA SER A 365 9.16 20.58 17.34
C SER A 365 8.93 21.37 16.06
N GLU A 366 8.42 20.74 15.00
CA GLU A 366 8.08 21.42 13.74
C GLU A 366 7.04 22.51 13.94
N ALA A 367 6.01 22.27 14.76
CA ALA A 367 4.98 23.25 15.02
C ALA A 367 5.55 24.49 15.73
N VAL A 368 6.42 24.28 16.73
CA VAL A 368 7.12 25.37 17.44
C VAL A 368 8.00 26.19 16.49
N ALA A 369 8.80 25.56 15.63
CA ALA A 369 9.66 26.30 14.70
C ALA A 369 8.91 27.00 13.58
N ALA A 370 7.73 26.51 13.19
CA ALA A 370 6.88 27.22 12.24
C ALA A 370 6.26 28.50 12.84
N GLY A 371 6.30 28.66 14.17
CA GLY A 371 5.85 29.87 14.85
C GLY A 371 4.33 30.05 14.95
N ASP A 372 3.54 29.03 14.62
CA ASP A 372 2.08 29.08 14.74
C ASP A 372 1.62 28.51 16.08
N ALA A 373 1.28 29.39 17.01
CA ALA A 373 0.87 29.02 18.37
C ALA A 373 -0.45 28.21 18.43
N ASN A 374 -1.25 28.19 17.36
CA ASN A 374 -2.50 27.42 17.30
C ASN A 374 -2.29 25.99 16.79
N VAL A 375 -1.10 25.66 16.30
CA VAL A 375 -0.77 24.32 15.79
C VAL A 375 0.03 23.58 16.85
N VAL A 376 -0.54 22.52 17.40
CA VAL A 376 0.16 21.71 18.43
C VAL A 376 1.09 20.63 17.83
N ALA A 377 0.89 20.31 16.55
CA ALA A 377 1.62 19.27 15.85
C ALA A 377 1.63 19.56 14.34
N ARG A 378 2.83 19.60 13.74
CA ARG A 378 3.03 19.79 12.30
C ARG A 378 3.75 18.57 11.72
N PRO A 379 3.16 17.86 10.73
CA PRO A 379 3.86 16.79 10.04
C PRO A 379 5.00 17.34 9.19
N LEU A 380 6.04 16.54 8.98
CA LEU A 380 7.04 16.83 7.95
C LEU A 380 6.37 16.94 6.57
N PRO A 381 6.94 17.70 5.61
CA PRO A 381 6.39 17.86 4.26
C PRO A 381 6.44 16.58 3.40
N THR A 382 6.98 15.48 3.95
CA THR A 382 7.02 14.16 3.33
C THR A 382 7.15 13.04 4.38
N GLN A 383 6.94 11.78 3.97
CA GLN A 383 7.27 10.58 4.75
C GLN A 383 8.79 10.35 4.77
N ALA A 384 9.52 11.29 5.38
CA ALA A 384 10.99 11.33 5.35
C ALA A 384 11.64 10.13 6.07
N LEU A 385 10.99 9.61 7.11
CA LEU A 385 11.48 8.44 7.85
C LEU A 385 11.30 7.17 7.02
N ASP A 386 10.18 7.02 6.30
CA ASP A 386 9.93 5.89 5.41
C ASP A 386 10.94 5.89 4.25
N HIS A 387 11.10 7.01 3.55
CA HIS A 387 12.07 7.11 2.45
C HIS A 387 13.51 6.89 2.94
N GLY A 388 13.91 7.58 4.02
CA GLY A 388 15.23 7.42 4.61
C GLY A 388 15.51 5.98 5.05
N ALA A 389 14.54 5.31 5.68
CA ALA A 389 14.68 3.92 6.12
C ALA A 389 14.80 2.97 4.93
N GLY A 390 14.05 3.19 3.86
CA GLY A 390 14.16 2.41 2.63
C GLY A 390 15.55 2.50 2.00
N TYR A 391 16.11 3.71 1.88
CA TYR A 391 17.46 3.89 1.36
C TYR A 391 18.54 3.33 2.30
N PHE A 392 18.41 3.50 3.62
CA PHE A 392 19.32 2.88 4.58
C PHE A 392 19.23 1.35 4.58
N LEU A 393 18.06 0.77 4.34
CA LEU A 393 17.91 -0.68 4.22
C LEU A 393 18.57 -1.19 2.95
N ALA A 394 18.42 -0.50 1.82
CA ALA A 394 19.16 -0.81 0.59
C ALA A 394 20.69 -0.71 0.82
N PHE A 395 21.16 0.35 1.50
CA PHE A 395 22.56 0.47 1.91
C PHE A 395 23.00 -0.69 2.80
N GLY A 396 22.21 -1.05 3.82
CA GLY A 396 22.53 -2.17 4.72
C GLY A 396 22.62 -3.51 3.99
N ILE A 397 21.74 -3.75 3.02
CA ILE A 397 21.79 -4.94 2.14
C ILE A 397 23.07 -4.94 1.31
N LEU A 398 23.43 -3.82 0.69
CA LEU A 398 24.63 -3.70 -0.14
C LEU A 398 25.92 -3.82 0.68
N ALA A 399 25.91 -3.29 1.89
CA ALA A 399 27.01 -3.44 2.84
C ALA A 399 27.15 -4.91 3.29
N ALA A 400 26.04 -5.57 3.61
CA ALA A 400 26.02 -7.00 3.93
C ALA A 400 26.47 -7.86 2.72
N LEU A 401 26.10 -7.46 1.50
CA LEU A 401 26.53 -8.12 0.27
C LEU A 401 28.04 -8.03 0.07
N HIS A 402 28.63 -6.83 0.15
CA HIS A 402 30.07 -6.65 0.11
C HIS A 402 30.79 -7.54 1.15
N ARG A 403 30.28 -7.55 2.38
CA ARG A 403 30.85 -8.35 3.46
C ARG A 403 30.66 -9.85 3.27
N ARG A 404 29.54 -10.28 2.69
CA ARG A 404 29.33 -11.69 2.34
C ARG A 404 30.35 -12.16 1.31
N GLU A 405 30.58 -11.37 0.26
CA GLU A 405 31.53 -11.76 -0.80
C GLU A 405 33.00 -11.72 -0.32
N THR A 406 33.32 -10.92 0.71
CA THR A 406 34.69 -10.77 1.23
C THR A 406 34.99 -11.59 2.50
N GLU A 407 34.02 -11.73 3.40
CA GLU A 407 34.14 -12.39 4.71
C GLU A 407 33.35 -13.72 4.79
N GLY A 408 32.49 -14.01 3.81
CA GLY A 408 31.49 -15.09 3.89
C GLY A 408 30.45 -14.87 5.00
N GLY A 409 29.58 -15.84 5.15
CA GLY A 409 28.57 -15.95 6.21
C GLY A 409 27.16 -15.55 5.79
N SER A 410 26.21 -15.74 6.71
CA SER A 410 24.85 -15.21 6.60
C SER A 410 24.74 -13.90 7.37
N TYR A 411 23.90 -12.98 6.87
CA TYR A 411 23.76 -11.64 7.45
C TYR A 411 22.31 -11.35 7.81
N ASN A 412 22.14 -10.70 8.96
CA ASN A 412 20.90 -10.03 9.33
C ASN A 412 21.11 -8.51 9.25
N VAL A 413 20.18 -7.80 8.62
CA VAL A 413 20.20 -6.35 8.46
C VAL A 413 18.91 -5.80 9.05
N ASP A 414 19.01 -4.98 10.09
CA ASP A 414 17.86 -4.34 10.72
C ASP A 414 17.92 -2.81 10.54
N VAL A 415 16.83 -2.23 10.05
CA VAL A 415 16.60 -0.78 9.99
C VAL A 415 15.28 -0.44 10.66
N SER A 416 15.22 0.72 11.32
CA SER A 416 13.97 1.19 11.91
C SER A 416 13.68 2.65 11.61
N LEU A 417 12.40 2.99 11.52
CA LEU A 417 11.94 4.37 11.37
C LEU A 417 12.40 5.24 12.55
N GLY A 418 12.33 4.72 13.78
CA GLY A 418 12.87 5.38 14.97
C GLY A 418 14.38 5.60 14.87
N GLY A 419 15.11 4.69 14.24
CA GLY A 419 16.54 4.87 13.96
C GLY A 419 16.81 6.04 13.01
N VAL A 420 16.07 6.11 11.90
CA VAL A 420 16.14 7.26 10.98
C VAL A 420 15.79 8.56 11.68
N GLN A 421 14.76 8.54 12.51
CA GLN A 421 14.36 9.69 13.31
C GLN A 421 15.49 10.14 14.23
N ARG A 422 16.10 9.21 14.97
CA ARG A 422 17.22 9.49 15.88
C ARG A 422 18.41 10.08 15.12
N TRP A 423 18.72 9.54 13.95
CA TRP A 423 19.77 10.04 13.09
C TRP A 423 19.47 11.46 12.60
N LEU A 424 18.26 11.71 12.09
CA LEU A 424 17.83 13.02 11.59
C LEU A 424 17.81 14.08 12.70
N ALA A 425 17.32 13.73 13.89
CA ALA A 425 17.34 14.63 15.06
C ALA A 425 18.77 15.01 15.45
N ALA A 426 19.71 14.06 15.36
CA ALA A 426 21.09 14.28 15.75
C ALA A 426 21.90 15.12 14.75
N LEU A 427 21.39 15.34 13.53
CA LEU A 427 21.92 16.33 12.58
C LEU A 427 21.67 17.79 13.00
N GLY A 428 20.80 18.01 14.00
CA GLY A 428 20.35 19.33 14.42
C GLY A 428 19.28 19.92 13.50
N ARG A 429 18.89 21.16 13.80
CA ARG A 429 17.80 21.89 13.13
C ARG A 429 18.31 23.15 12.44
N LEU A 430 17.54 23.62 11.47
CA LEU A 430 17.72 24.87 10.74
C LEU A 430 16.87 25.95 11.40
N GLU A 431 17.44 27.15 11.61
CA GLU A 431 16.70 28.30 12.15
C GLU A 431 15.69 28.85 11.15
N ASP A 432 16.03 28.84 9.86
CA ASP A 432 15.26 29.35 8.73
C ASP A 432 14.63 28.23 7.89
N GLY A 433 14.41 27.04 8.47
CA GLY A 433 13.95 25.85 7.77
C GLY A 433 12.63 25.99 6.99
N PHE A 434 11.79 26.96 7.36
CA PHE A 434 10.52 27.27 6.69
C PHE A 434 10.63 28.44 5.68
N ALA A 435 11.83 28.94 5.40
CA ALA A 435 12.04 30.05 4.45
C ALA A 435 11.84 29.66 2.98
N VAL A 436 11.81 28.35 2.68
CA VAL A 436 11.51 27.82 1.34
C VAL A 436 10.07 27.36 1.25
N ARG A 437 9.46 27.50 0.06
CA ARG A 437 8.15 26.91 -0.22
C ARG A 437 8.28 25.43 -0.51
N ASP A 438 7.17 24.72 -0.39
CA ASP A 438 7.11 23.33 -0.85
C ASP A 438 7.13 23.23 -2.38
N SER A 439 7.77 22.17 -2.91
CA SER A 439 7.83 21.91 -4.35
C SER A 439 6.49 21.40 -4.88
N ALA A 440 6.06 21.96 -6.00
CA ALA A 440 4.84 21.64 -6.73
C ALA A 440 5.14 20.78 -7.97
N PHE A 441 4.13 20.10 -8.49
CA PHE A 441 4.31 19.22 -9.65
C PHE A 441 4.79 20.00 -10.88
N GLU A 442 4.29 21.21 -11.08
CA GLU A 442 4.54 22.08 -12.22
C GLU A 442 5.93 22.73 -12.20
N ASP A 443 6.66 22.61 -11.09
CA ASP A 443 7.99 23.19 -10.94
C ASP A 443 8.96 22.57 -11.96
N ALA A 444 9.75 23.42 -12.63
CA ALA A 444 10.66 22.99 -13.70
C ALA A 444 11.66 21.91 -13.25
N ASP A 445 12.18 22.04 -12.03
CA ASP A 445 13.12 21.06 -11.45
C ASP A 445 12.45 19.71 -11.16
N VAL A 446 11.16 19.73 -10.76
CA VAL A 446 10.37 18.50 -10.60
C VAL A 446 10.12 17.86 -11.95
N GLN A 447 9.64 18.63 -12.94
CA GLN A 447 9.38 18.14 -14.29
C GLN A 447 10.63 17.53 -14.95
N ALA A 448 11.82 18.12 -14.75
CA ALA A 448 13.08 17.57 -15.25
C ALA A 448 13.42 16.18 -14.68
N LEU A 449 13.01 15.92 -13.44
CA LEU A 449 13.21 14.66 -12.73
C LEU A 449 12.13 13.62 -12.99
N LEU A 450 11.03 13.98 -13.64
CA LEU A 450 10.01 13.03 -14.02
C LEU A 450 10.41 12.26 -15.30
N GLU A 451 9.98 11.01 -15.35
CA GLU A 451 9.92 10.18 -16.55
C GLU A 451 8.50 9.64 -16.73
N THR A 452 8.07 9.53 -17.98
CA THR A 452 6.81 8.87 -18.35
C THR A 452 7.12 7.48 -18.87
N ARG A 453 6.43 6.47 -18.36
CA ARG A 453 6.53 5.09 -18.86
C ARG A 453 5.15 4.49 -19.05
N GLU A 454 4.95 3.86 -20.20
CA GLU A 454 3.78 3.02 -20.42
C GLU A 454 3.80 1.84 -19.46
N SER A 455 2.68 1.62 -18.78
CA SER A 455 2.50 0.55 -17.82
C SER A 455 1.23 -0.24 -18.13
N GLY A 456 1.04 -1.36 -17.44
CA GLY A 456 -0.22 -2.12 -17.52
C GLY A 456 -1.44 -1.37 -16.97
N PHE A 457 -1.25 -0.20 -16.37
CA PHE A 457 -2.31 0.65 -15.81
C PHE A 457 -2.59 1.91 -16.64
N GLY A 458 -1.77 2.22 -17.65
CA GLY A 458 -1.75 3.51 -18.34
C GLY A 458 -0.37 4.17 -18.31
N ALA A 459 -0.28 5.42 -18.76
CA ALA A 459 0.93 6.22 -18.80
C ALA A 459 1.29 6.69 -17.38
N LEU A 460 2.38 6.16 -16.81
CA LEU A 460 2.81 6.49 -15.45
C LEU A 460 3.91 7.56 -15.48
N ASN A 461 3.61 8.76 -14.97
CA ASN A 461 4.63 9.76 -14.66
C ASN A 461 5.20 9.47 -13.27
N SER A 462 6.52 9.42 -13.16
CA SER A 462 7.18 9.16 -11.88
C SER A 462 8.60 9.72 -11.81
N THR A 463 9.11 9.91 -10.60
CA THR A 463 10.47 10.42 -10.39
C THR A 463 11.51 9.38 -10.80
N LYS A 464 12.51 9.81 -11.58
CA LYS A 464 13.73 9.07 -11.88
C LYS A 464 14.51 8.76 -10.59
N HIS A 465 15.34 7.73 -10.62
CA HIS A 465 16.28 7.47 -9.53
C HIS A 465 17.43 8.47 -9.57
N VAL A 466 17.73 9.11 -8.44
CA VAL A 466 18.67 10.25 -8.37
C VAL A 466 20.05 9.89 -7.81
N GLY A 467 20.23 8.65 -7.34
CA GLY A 467 21.54 8.13 -6.94
C GLY A 467 22.31 7.59 -8.13
N LEU A 468 23.05 8.46 -8.82
CA LEU A 468 23.72 8.15 -10.08
C LEU A 468 25.11 7.54 -9.84
N ILE A 469 25.49 6.60 -10.71
CA ILE A 469 26.81 5.96 -10.74
C ILE A 469 27.36 6.14 -12.16
N ASP A 470 28.53 6.73 -12.30
CA ASP A 470 29.12 7.04 -13.60
C ASP A 470 29.34 5.75 -14.42
N GLY A 471 28.84 5.75 -15.66
CA GLY A 471 28.91 4.60 -16.57
C GLY A 471 27.84 3.51 -16.35
N ALA A 472 27.04 3.61 -15.28
CA ALA A 472 25.93 2.69 -15.05
C ALA A 472 24.60 3.20 -15.64
N ASP A 473 23.79 2.26 -16.15
CA ASP A 473 22.40 2.48 -16.54
C ASP A 473 21.50 2.45 -15.29
N VAL A 474 21.41 3.57 -14.60
CA VAL A 474 20.57 3.71 -13.40
C VAL A 474 19.09 3.90 -13.78
N GLY A 475 18.21 3.11 -13.17
CA GLY A 475 16.76 3.19 -13.35
C GLY A 475 16.13 1.84 -13.70
N PRO A 476 14.79 1.73 -13.63
CA PRO A 476 14.11 0.46 -13.81
C PRO A 476 14.41 -0.16 -15.18
N ILE A 477 14.71 -1.46 -15.21
CA ILE A 477 14.89 -2.21 -16.46
C ILE A 477 13.55 -2.20 -17.21
N SER A 478 13.55 -1.76 -18.47
CA SER A 478 12.39 -1.98 -19.33
C SER A 478 12.29 -3.47 -19.59
N THR A 479 11.35 -4.16 -18.95
CA THR A 479 11.08 -5.58 -19.21
C THR A 479 10.36 -5.79 -20.55
N THR A 480 10.37 -4.80 -21.44
CA THR A 480 9.95 -4.95 -22.83
C THR A 480 10.97 -5.78 -23.60
N SER A 481 11.05 -7.08 -23.30
CA SER A 481 11.24 -8.02 -24.38
C SER A 481 9.92 -8.05 -25.16
N PRO A 482 9.91 -7.91 -26.50
CA PRO A 482 8.73 -8.06 -27.33
C PRO A 482 8.34 -9.54 -27.47
N ALA A 483 8.50 -10.32 -26.40
CA ALA A 483 7.64 -11.46 -26.19
C ALA A 483 6.26 -10.84 -25.95
N ARG A 484 5.51 -10.68 -27.05
CA ARG A 484 4.06 -10.52 -27.03
C ARG A 484 3.57 -11.39 -25.89
N ALA A 485 3.17 -10.75 -24.79
CA ALA A 485 2.47 -11.46 -23.73
C ALA A 485 1.42 -12.31 -24.45
N PRO A 486 1.31 -13.63 -24.18
CA PRO A 486 0.18 -14.37 -24.73
C PRO A 486 -1.04 -13.53 -24.41
N ASP A 487 -1.74 -13.07 -25.46
CA ASP A 487 -2.63 -11.91 -25.41
C ASP A 487 -3.32 -11.88 -24.05
N ARG A 488 -2.86 -10.99 -23.15
CA ARG A 488 -3.57 -10.83 -21.88
C ARG A 488 -4.98 -10.45 -22.32
N PRO A 489 -6.03 -11.15 -21.84
CA PRO A 489 -7.38 -10.69 -22.12
C PRO A 489 -7.39 -9.20 -21.74
N LYS A 490 -7.84 -8.35 -22.67
CA LYS A 490 -8.11 -6.94 -22.38
C LYS A 490 -8.83 -6.92 -21.02
N LEU A 491 -8.53 -5.95 -20.14
CA LEU A 491 -9.35 -5.74 -18.94
C LEU A 491 -10.80 -5.61 -19.40
N GLU A 492 -11.55 -6.71 -19.30
CA GLU A 492 -12.95 -6.76 -19.69
C GLU A 492 -13.66 -5.86 -18.68
N ALA A 493 -14.44 -4.91 -19.19
CA ALA A 493 -15.26 -4.05 -18.34
C ALA A 493 -16.05 -4.95 -17.38
N LYS A 494 -15.96 -4.67 -16.06
CA LYS A 494 -16.69 -5.47 -15.08
C LYS A 494 -18.18 -5.18 -15.23
N THR A 495 -18.99 -6.23 -15.39
CA THR A 495 -20.42 -6.07 -15.62
C THR A 495 -21.23 -6.31 -14.35
N LEU A 496 -22.12 -5.38 -13.99
CA LEU A 496 -23.23 -5.56 -13.05
C LEU A 496 -24.47 -5.97 -13.84
N LEU A 497 -25.01 -7.17 -13.58
CA LEU A 497 -26.22 -7.66 -14.23
C LEU A 497 -27.42 -7.56 -13.29
N ILE A 498 -28.44 -6.83 -13.72
CA ILE A 498 -29.73 -6.70 -13.04
C ILE A 498 -30.74 -7.56 -13.80
N VAL A 499 -31.13 -8.70 -13.23
CA VAL A 499 -32.16 -9.56 -13.80
C VAL A 499 -33.49 -9.27 -13.11
N TYR A 500 -34.50 -8.90 -13.88
CA TYR A 500 -35.80 -8.52 -13.32
C TYR A 500 -36.98 -9.20 -13.99
N HIS A 501 -38.07 -9.34 -13.24
CA HIS A 501 -39.39 -9.65 -13.80
C HIS A 501 -40.44 -8.80 -13.10
N SER A 502 -41.52 -8.41 -13.80
CA SER A 502 -42.62 -7.65 -13.20
C SER A 502 -43.96 -7.99 -13.85
N TYR A 503 -45.00 -8.19 -13.05
CA TYR A 503 -46.39 -8.34 -13.54
C TYR A 503 -47.16 -7.02 -13.55
N THR A 504 -46.96 -6.21 -12.51
CA THR A 504 -47.75 -5.01 -12.24
C THR A 504 -46.87 -3.77 -12.22
N ASP A 505 -45.78 -3.78 -12.97
CA ASP A 505 -44.78 -2.71 -13.05
C ASP A 505 -43.94 -2.43 -11.79
N GLY A 506 -44.43 -2.72 -10.58
CA GLY A 506 -43.71 -2.43 -9.33
C GLY A 506 -42.26 -2.89 -9.29
N THR A 507 -41.96 -4.15 -9.65
CA THR A 507 -40.57 -4.64 -9.68
C THR A 507 -39.73 -4.00 -10.79
N ARG A 508 -40.34 -3.63 -11.92
CA ARG A 508 -39.64 -2.96 -13.02
C ARG A 508 -39.20 -1.57 -12.59
N GLN A 509 -40.06 -0.81 -11.91
CA GLN A 509 -39.69 0.50 -11.32
C GLN A 509 -38.53 0.36 -10.32
N MET A 510 -38.55 -0.66 -9.47
CA MET A 510 -37.46 -0.93 -8.52
C MET A 510 -36.13 -1.29 -9.22
N ALA A 511 -36.17 -2.17 -10.22
CA ALA A 511 -34.99 -2.58 -10.99
C ALA A 511 -34.43 -1.43 -11.84
N GLN A 512 -35.32 -0.62 -12.44
CA GLN A 512 -34.97 0.58 -13.19
C GLN A 512 -34.30 1.61 -12.29
N ALA A 513 -34.84 1.88 -11.09
CA ALA A 513 -34.22 2.81 -10.15
C ALA A 513 -32.82 2.35 -9.72
N ALA A 514 -32.62 1.04 -9.48
CA ALA A 514 -31.28 0.50 -9.22
C ALA A 514 -30.34 0.66 -10.43
N TRP A 515 -30.82 0.42 -11.65
CA TRP A 515 -30.04 0.58 -12.87
C TRP A 515 -29.64 2.04 -13.15
N GLU A 516 -30.56 2.99 -12.99
CA GLU A 516 -30.30 4.43 -13.17
C GLU A 516 -29.23 4.94 -12.21
N ALA A 517 -29.32 4.54 -10.93
CA ALA A 517 -28.31 4.89 -9.94
C ALA A 517 -26.95 4.25 -10.24
N ALA A 518 -26.94 2.99 -10.68
CA ALA A 518 -25.71 2.29 -11.03
C ALA A 518 -25.02 2.85 -12.29
N THR A 519 -25.77 3.47 -13.22
CA THR A 519 -25.24 4.02 -14.47
C THR A 519 -25.00 5.53 -14.44
N GLY A 520 -25.59 6.24 -13.48
CA GLY A 520 -25.59 7.72 -13.47
C GLY A 520 -26.48 8.35 -14.54
N VAL A 521 -27.30 7.56 -15.25
CA VAL A 521 -28.22 8.04 -16.30
C VAL A 521 -29.59 8.30 -15.70
N ALA A 522 -30.09 9.53 -15.85
CA ALA A 522 -31.44 9.88 -15.44
C ALA A 522 -32.43 9.72 -16.62
N ASN A 523 -33.31 8.72 -16.51
CA ASN A 523 -34.66 8.69 -17.08
C ASN A 523 -34.79 8.84 -18.61
N GLU A 524 -34.61 7.75 -19.37
CA GLU A 524 -35.28 7.55 -20.67
C GLU A 524 -35.82 6.11 -20.78
N ALA A 525 -37.10 6.01 -21.15
CA ALA A 525 -37.84 4.76 -21.26
C ALA A 525 -37.43 3.97 -22.52
N ASP A 526 -37.35 2.64 -22.37
CA ASP A 526 -37.19 1.63 -23.42
C ASP A 526 -35.96 1.77 -24.34
N VAL A 527 -34.75 1.41 -23.86
CA VAL A 527 -33.67 1.05 -24.81
C VAL A 527 -32.66 0.01 -24.31
N ARG A 528 -32.39 -1.01 -25.16
CA ARG A 528 -31.13 -1.77 -25.14
C ARG A 528 -30.06 -0.88 -25.80
N PHE A 529 -29.20 -0.24 -25.02
CA PHE A 529 -27.93 0.30 -25.51
C PHE A 529 -26.79 -0.17 -24.62
N SER A 530 -25.87 -0.93 -25.23
CA SER A 530 -24.47 -0.98 -24.77
C SER A 530 -23.85 0.37 -25.10
N VAL A 531 -23.34 1.11 -24.11
CA VAL A 531 -22.60 2.32 -24.42
C VAL A 531 -21.23 1.94 -24.97
N ASP A 532 -20.88 2.51 -26.13
CA ASP A 532 -19.60 2.31 -26.82
C ASP A 532 -18.46 2.92 -25.97
N PRO A 533 -17.35 2.21 -25.72
CA PRO A 533 -16.23 2.71 -24.92
C PRO A 533 -15.49 3.92 -25.51
N ASN A 534 -15.87 4.43 -26.69
CA ASN A 534 -15.17 5.55 -27.35
C ASN A 534 -15.90 6.90 -27.33
N ASP A 535 -17.02 7.04 -26.62
CA ASP A 535 -17.79 8.30 -26.64
C ASP A 535 -18.16 8.78 -25.23
N PHE A 536 -17.24 9.46 -24.52
CA PHE A 536 -17.56 10.18 -23.28
C PHE A 536 -16.70 11.45 -23.09
N GLY A 537 -17.38 12.57 -22.86
CA GLY A 537 -16.81 13.82 -22.38
C GLY A 537 -16.82 13.95 -20.84
N ASP A 538 -15.82 14.65 -20.32
CA ASP A 538 -15.69 15.45 -19.08
C ASP A 538 -16.42 15.10 -17.77
N ALA A 539 -16.90 13.88 -17.55
CA ALA A 539 -17.30 13.41 -16.23
C ALA A 539 -16.62 12.09 -15.88
N ALA A 540 -15.87 12.05 -14.77
CA ALA A 540 -15.22 10.86 -14.24
C ALA A 540 -16.25 9.74 -14.00
N GLN A 541 -16.27 8.72 -14.86
CA GLN A 541 -17.14 7.54 -14.73
C GLN A 541 -16.32 6.27 -14.52
N LEU A 542 -16.73 5.48 -13.53
CA LEU A 542 -16.14 4.21 -13.12
C LEU A 542 -16.19 3.20 -14.29
N PRO A 543 -15.18 2.33 -14.50
CA PRO A 543 -15.11 1.43 -15.65
C PRO A 543 -15.97 0.16 -15.43
N ILE A 544 -17.28 0.33 -15.24
CA ILE A 544 -18.26 -0.76 -15.08
C ILE A 544 -19.36 -0.68 -16.13
N GLN A 545 -19.79 -1.83 -16.65
CA GLN A 545 -20.99 -1.93 -17.48
C GLN A 545 -22.17 -2.37 -16.62
N VAL A 546 -23.35 -1.76 -16.79
CA VAL A 546 -24.55 -2.18 -16.07
C VAL A 546 -25.61 -2.64 -17.07
N GLN A 547 -26.01 -3.91 -16.97
CA GLN A 547 -27.00 -4.51 -17.85
C GLN A 547 -28.30 -4.73 -17.08
N LEU A 548 -29.42 -4.29 -17.66
CA LEU A 548 -30.77 -4.56 -17.13
C LEU A 548 -31.47 -5.52 -18.10
N VAL A 549 -31.74 -6.74 -17.65
CA VAL A 549 -32.27 -7.82 -18.49
C VAL A 549 -33.52 -8.43 -17.87
N HIS A 550 -34.54 -8.66 -18.68
CA HIS A 550 -35.76 -9.33 -18.21
C HIS A 550 -35.49 -10.83 -18.02
N ALA A 551 -36.01 -11.44 -16.97
CA ALA A 551 -35.72 -12.84 -16.59
C ALA A 551 -36.09 -13.88 -17.67
N ALA A 552 -37.08 -13.58 -18.53
CA ALA A 552 -37.43 -14.45 -19.66
C ALA A 552 -36.41 -14.41 -20.82
N GLU A 553 -35.56 -13.38 -20.86
CA GLU A 553 -34.54 -13.16 -21.90
C GLU A 553 -33.12 -13.43 -21.40
N ALA A 554 -32.92 -13.49 -20.07
CA ALA A 554 -31.63 -13.75 -19.46
C ALA A 554 -31.24 -15.22 -19.64
N GLU A 555 -30.02 -15.44 -20.11
CA GLU A 555 -29.42 -16.75 -20.37
C GLU A 555 -28.22 -17.01 -19.45
N PRO A 556 -27.74 -18.27 -19.33
CA PRO A 556 -26.57 -18.59 -18.52
C PRO A 556 -25.32 -17.76 -18.85
N GLU A 557 -25.16 -17.40 -20.12
CA GLU A 557 -24.02 -16.62 -20.60
C GLU A 557 -23.98 -15.21 -20.00
N ASP A 558 -25.14 -14.59 -19.78
CA ASP A 558 -25.25 -13.28 -19.13
C ASP A 558 -24.71 -13.34 -17.69
N LEU A 559 -25.09 -14.39 -16.96
CA LEU A 559 -24.59 -14.64 -15.60
C LEU A 559 -23.09 -14.87 -15.59
N LEU A 560 -22.57 -15.68 -16.51
CA LEU A 560 -21.15 -16.03 -16.58
C LEU A 560 -20.28 -14.81 -16.93
N ASN A 561 -20.77 -13.93 -17.80
CA ASN A 561 -20.08 -12.71 -18.24
C ASN A 561 -20.17 -11.56 -17.21
N ALA A 562 -21.15 -11.59 -16.30
CA ALA A 562 -21.31 -10.57 -15.28
C ALA A 562 -20.51 -10.85 -14.00
N SER A 563 -19.94 -9.80 -13.42
CA SER A 563 -19.11 -9.88 -12.20
C SER A 563 -19.92 -9.76 -10.90
N SER A 564 -21.13 -9.20 -10.95
CA SER A 564 -22.05 -9.11 -9.82
C SER A 564 -23.51 -9.02 -10.27
N TYR A 565 -24.45 -9.25 -9.35
CA TYR A 565 -25.86 -9.45 -9.69
C TYR A 565 -26.84 -8.68 -8.80
N ILE A 566 -27.91 -8.15 -9.39
CA ILE A 566 -29.12 -7.77 -8.66
C ILE A 566 -30.27 -8.61 -9.21
N PHE A 567 -30.96 -9.34 -8.34
CA PHE A 567 -32.14 -10.11 -8.74
C PHE A 567 -33.41 -9.43 -8.22
N ALA A 568 -34.28 -9.02 -9.14
CA ALA A 568 -35.50 -8.28 -8.83
C ALA A 568 -36.75 -9.06 -9.25
N THR A 569 -37.62 -9.43 -8.31
CA THR A 569 -38.81 -10.25 -8.63
C THR A 569 -40.03 -9.86 -7.79
N PRO A 570 -41.27 -10.00 -8.30
CA PRO A 570 -42.44 -9.88 -7.46
C PRO A 570 -42.62 -11.13 -6.59
N GLU A 571 -43.32 -10.96 -5.47
CA GLU A 571 -43.85 -12.08 -4.70
C GLU A 571 -45.21 -12.51 -5.27
N ASN A 572 -45.28 -13.76 -5.72
CA ASN A 572 -46.49 -14.40 -6.22
C ASN A 572 -46.80 -15.62 -5.35
N LEU A 573 -47.99 -15.63 -4.72
CA LEU A 573 -48.43 -16.73 -3.85
C LEU A 573 -47.40 -17.08 -2.75
N ALA A 574 -46.87 -16.05 -2.08
CA ALA A 574 -45.82 -16.16 -1.05
C ALA A 574 -44.52 -16.81 -1.56
N SER A 575 -44.22 -16.70 -2.85
CA SER A 575 -43.04 -17.27 -3.50
C SER A 575 -42.47 -16.30 -4.52
N MET A 576 -41.24 -16.51 -4.99
CA MET A 576 -40.77 -15.75 -6.15
C MET A 576 -41.64 -16.05 -7.38
N SER A 577 -41.73 -15.10 -8.31
CA SER A 577 -42.46 -15.28 -9.56
C SER A 577 -42.04 -16.52 -10.36
N GLY A 578 -43.00 -17.13 -11.07
CA GLY A 578 -42.72 -18.31 -11.90
C GLY A 578 -41.69 -18.05 -12.99
N VAL A 579 -41.68 -16.84 -13.57
CA VAL A 579 -40.70 -16.43 -14.60
C VAL A 579 -39.29 -16.31 -14.01
N MET A 580 -39.17 -15.76 -12.81
CA MET A 580 -37.87 -15.71 -12.12
C MET A 580 -37.39 -17.11 -11.74
N LYS A 581 -38.30 -17.99 -11.32
CA LYS A 581 -37.97 -19.39 -11.05
C LYS A 581 -37.49 -20.12 -12.31
N ASP A 582 -38.17 -19.94 -13.43
CA ASP A 582 -37.78 -20.49 -14.73
C ASP A 582 -36.38 -20.02 -15.17
N PHE A 583 -36.07 -18.73 -14.97
CA PHE A 583 -34.72 -18.19 -15.15
C PHE A 583 -33.68 -18.93 -14.29
N PHE A 584 -33.93 -19.06 -12.99
CA PHE A 584 -33.01 -19.75 -12.09
C PHE A 584 -32.86 -21.23 -12.49
N ASP A 585 -33.95 -21.93 -12.81
CA ASP A 585 -33.93 -23.34 -13.21
C ASP A 585 -33.12 -23.54 -14.51
N ARG A 586 -33.32 -22.67 -15.51
CA ARG A 586 -32.56 -22.69 -16.78
C ARG A 586 -31.07 -22.41 -16.56
N CYS A 587 -30.74 -21.50 -15.66
CA CYS A 587 -29.36 -21.07 -15.43
C CYS A 587 -28.61 -21.91 -14.38
N TYR A 588 -29.32 -22.70 -13.56
CA TYR A 588 -28.74 -23.29 -12.36
C TYR A 588 -27.53 -24.17 -12.63
N TYR A 589 -27.71 -25.21 -13.43
CA TYR A 589 -26.66 -26.18 -13.74
C TYR A 589 -25.57 -25.62 -14.66
N PRO A 590 -25.88 -24.84 -15.70
CA PRO A 590 -24.85 -24.19 -16.52
C PRO A 590 -23.88 -23.30 -15.73
N CYS A 591 -24.38 -22.65 -14.67
CA CYS A 591 -23.60 -21.72 -13.83
C CYS A 591 -23.03 -22.35 -12.55
N LEU A 592 -23.36 -23.61 -12.25
CA LEU A 592 -22.96 -24.27 -11.01
C LEU A 592 -21.43 -24.31 -10.88
N ASP A 593 -20.92 -23.91 -9.71
CA ASP A 593 -19.50 -23.77 -9.37
C ASP A 593 -18.69 -22.75 -10.20
N LYS A 594 -19.33 -22.01 -11.12
CA LYS A 594 -18.68 -21.00 -11.98
C LYS A 594 -18.85 -19.57 -11.50
N LEU A 595 -19.80 -19.31 -10.59
CA LEU A 595 -20.10 -17.97 -10.08
C LEU A 595 -19.53 -17.70 -8.68
N ASN A 596 -18.71 -18.61 -8.15
CA ASN A 596 -18.27 -18.61 -6.75
C ASN A 596 -17.71 -17.26 -6.30
N GLY A 597 -18.20 -16.78 -5.16
CA GLY A 597 -17.72 -15.56 -4.51
C GLY A 597 -18.26 -14.25 -5.11
N ARG A 598 -18.89 -14.28 -6.30
CA ARG A 598 -19.46 -13.08 -6.92
C ARG A 598 -20.58 -12.50 -6.05
N ALA A 599 -20.64 -11.17 -5.99
CA ALA A 599 -21.58 -10.45 -5.16
C ALA A 599 -23.01 -10.48 -5.71
N TYR A 600 -24.01 -10.54 -4.83
CA TYR A 600 -25.41 -10.35 -5.20
C TYR A 600 -26.21 -9.52 -4.20
N ALA A 601 -27.25 -8.85 -4.71
CA ALA A 601 -28.31 -8.21 -3.93
C ALA A 601 -29.70 -8.59 -4.48
N VAL A 602 -30.76 -8.32 -3.70
CA VAL A 602 -32.13 -8.78 -4.00
C VAL A 602 -33.13 -7.66 -3.79
N LEU A 603 -34.06 -7.51 -4.74
CA LEU A 603 -35.18 -6.59 -4.69
C LEU A 603 -36.51 -7.37 -4.82
N ILE A 604 -37.39 -7.28 -3.82
CA ILE A 604 -38.69 -7.97 -3.81
C ILE A 604 -39.83 -6.97 -3.80
N CYS A 605 -40.67 -6.99 -4.82
CA CYS A 605 -41.96 -6.28 -4.82
C CYS A 605 -43.06 -7.21 -4.31
N ALA A 606 -43.54 -7.00 -3.09
CA ALA A 606 -44.51 -7.88 -2.44
C ALA A 606 -45.88 -7.24 -2.25
N GLY A 607 -46.89 -8.09 -2.04
CA GLY A 607 -48.20 -7.64 -1.60
C GLY A 607 -48.21 -7.25 -0.12
N SER A 608 -47.66 -8.11 0.74
CA SER A 608 -47.75 -7.94 2.21
C SER A 608 -46.50 -8.31 3.01
N ASP A 609 -45.72 -9.33 2.61
CA ASP A 609 -44.56 -9.80 3.40
C ASP A 609 -43.28 -9.90 2.57
N GLY A 610 -43.26 -10.62 1.44
CA GLY A 610 -42.07 -10.75 0.60
C GLY A 610 -40.95 -11.64 1.17
N ALA A 611 -40.95 -11.92 2.48
CA ALA A 611 -39.84 -12.60 3.15
C ALA A 611 -39.61 -14.03 2.65
N ASN A 612 -40.67 -14.73 2.22
CA ASN A 612 -40.50 -16.08 1.70
C ASN A 612 -39.87 -16.09 0.30
N ALA A 613 -40.23 -15.15 -0.57
CA ALA A 613 -39.57 -14.98 -1.87
C ALA A 613 -38.08 -14.65 -1.69
N LEU A 614 -37.74 -13.76 -0.75
CA LEU A 614 -36.36 -13.44 -0.41
C LEU A 614 -35.57 -14.66 0.06
N ARG A 615 -36.11 -15.44 1.01
CA ARG A 615 -35.46 -16.67 1.53
C ARG A 615 -35.20 -17.70 0.43
N GLN A 616 -36.14 -17.88 -0.49
CA GLN A 616 -35.96 -18.81 -1.60
C GLN A 616 -34.82 -18.35 -2.52
N LEU A 617 -34.74 -17.06 -2.83
CA LEU A 617 -33.70 -16.52 -3.69
C LEU A 617 -32.33 -16.59 -3.02
N ASP A 618 -32.23 -16.21 -1.75
CA ASP A 618 -30.99 -16.35 -0.96
C ASP A 618 -30.50 -17.81 -0.94
N ARG A 619 -31.43 -18.78 -0.86
CA ARG A 619 -31.08 -20.21 -0.90
C ARG A 619 -30.52 -20.63 -2.26
N ILE A 620 -31.07 -20.13 -3.37
CA ILE A 620 -30.56 -20.41 -4.72
C ILE A 620 -29.19 -19.76 -4.91
N ALA A 621 -29.03 -18.50 -4.53
CA ALA A 621 -27.76 -17.77 -4.59
C ALA A 621 -26.66 -18.45 -3.76
N THR A 622 -27.01 -18.96 -2.57
CA THR A 622 -26.13 -19.79 -1.74
C THR A 622 -25.72 -21.09 -2.46
N GLY A 623 -26.65 -21.72 -3.20
CA GLY A 623 -26.38 -22.88 -4.04
C GLY A 623 -25.33 -22.62 -5.13
N TRP A 624 -25.31 -21.41 -5.68
CA TRP A 624 -24.26 -20.91 -6.60
C TRP A 624 -23.01 -20.38 -5.90
N ARG A 625 -22.95 -20.44 -4.57
CA ARG A 625 -21.85 -19.89 -3.74
C ARG A 625 -21.62 -18.40 -3.98
N LEU A 626 -22.68 -17.65 -4.26
CA LEU A 626 -22.63 -16.19 -4.33
C LEU A 626 -22.48 -15.60 -2.93
N ARG A 627 -21.82 -14.44 -2.84
CA ARG A 627 -21.69 -13.68 -1.60
C ARG A 627 -22.76 -12.60 -1.53
N LYS A 628 -23.58 -12.61 -0.48
CA LYS A 628 -24.57 -11.56 -0.26
C LYS A 628 -23.87 -10.25 0.07
N ALA A 629 -24.09 -9.23 -0.76
CA ALA A 629 -23.46 -7.93 -0.61
C ALA A 629 -24.26 -6.99 0.29
N MET A 630 -25.59 -7.06 0.20
CA MET A 630 -26.52 -6.19 0.92
C MET A 630 -27.74 -7.00 1.39
N ASP A 631 -28.40 -6.52 2.43
CA ASP A 631 -29.70 -7.09 2.83
C ASP A 631 -30.75 -6.92 1.73
N GLY A 632 -31.68 -7.88 1.64
CA GLY A 632 -32.70 -7.86 0.60
C GLY A 632 -33.72 -6.75 0.85
N THR A 633 -33.99 -5.94 -0.17
CA THR A 633 -34.96 -4.85 -0.09
C THR A 633 -36.34 -5.37 -0.45
N ILE A 634 -37.26 -5.34 0.52
CA ILE A 634 -38.66 -5.70 0.31
C ILE A 634 -39.52 -4.43 0.30
N VAL A 635 -40.37 -4.30 -0.72
CA VAL A 635 -41.35 -3.22 -0.88
C VAL A 635 -42.75 -3.82 -0.90
N CYS A 636 -43.57 -3.52 0.12
CA CYS A 636 -44.94 -4.02 0.25
C CYS A 636 -45.94 -3.00 -0.30
N THR A 637 -46.69 -3.38 -1.33
CA THR A 637 -47.67 -2.49 -1.99
C THR A 637 -49.04 -2.46 -1.31
N HIS A 638 -49.29 -3.36 -0.34
CA HIS A 638 -50.53 -3.46 0.44
C HIS A 638 -51.83 -3.53 -0.38
N ALA A 639 -51.76 -3.99 -1.63
CA ALA A 639 -52.93 -4.14 -2.50
C ALA A 639 -53.77 -5.37 -2.08
N GLN A 640 -54.93 -5.14 -1.44
CA GLN A 640 -55.81 -6.20 -0.92
C GLN A 640 -57.07 -6.48 -1.77
N ALA A 641 -57.51 -5.54 -2.60
CA ALA A 641 -58.70 -5.72 -3.45
C ALA A 641 -58.33 -6.34 -4.82
N PRO A 642 -59.12 -7.27 -5.40
CA PRO A 642 -58.79 -7.95 -6.67
C PRO A 642 -58.42 -7.00 -7.82
N GLU A 643 -59.20 -5.92 -7.98
CA GLU A 643 -58.96 -4.87 -8.99
C GLU A 643 -57.62 -4.15 -8.76
N ARG A 644 -57.26 -3.92 -7.50
CA ARG A 644 -55.99 -3.27 -7.14
C ARG A 644 -54.82 -4.23 -7.21
N ILE A 645 -55.01 -5.54 -7.04
CA ILE A 645 -53.95 -6.55 -7.09
C ILE A 645 -53.35 -6.63 -8.49
N LEU A 646 -54.19 -6.62 -9.55
CA LEU A 646 -53.74 -6.72 -10.94
C LEU A 646 -53.42 -5.36 -11.58
N ALA A 647 -53.80 -4.25 -10.95
CA ALA A 647 -53.46 -2.91 -11.44
C ALA A 647 -51.95 -2.64 -11.35
N THR A 648 -51.46 -1.85 -12.31
CA THR A 648 -50.13 -1.23 -12.30
C THR A 648 -49.88 -0.56 -10.96
N LYS A 649 -48.73 -0.87 -10.34
CA LYS A 649 -48.29 -0.26 -9.08
C LYS A 649 -47.51 0.99 -9.40
N THR A 650 -47.58 1.95 -8.49
CA THR A 650 -46.61 3.05 -8.42
C THR A 650 -45.85 2.85 -7.12
N ILE A 651 -44.56 2.62 -7.22
CA ILE A 651 -43.69 2.46 -6.06
C ILE A 651 -43.43 3.84 -5.47
N PRO A 652 -43.65 4.04 -4.16
CA PRO A 652 -43.34 5.31 -3.51
C PRO A 652 -41.88 5.71 -3.70
N GLU A 653 -41.62 7.01 -3.83
CA GLU A 653 -40.27 7.54 -4.05
C GLU A 653 -39.29 7.17 -2.92
N ALA A 654 -39.76 7.06 -1.67
CA ALA A 654 -38.96 6.57 -0.56
C ALA A 654 -38.47 5.12 -0.76
N ASP A 655 -39.26 4.28 -1.41
CA ASP A 655 -38.92 2.90 -1.71
C ASP A 655 -38.02 2.79 -2.95
N LEU A 656 -38.23 3.64 -3.96
CA LEU A 656 -37.33 3.76 -5.11
C LEU A 656 -35.94 4.25 -4.69
N LYS A 657 -35.86 5.16 -3.71
CA LYS A 657 -34.59 5.60 -3.13
C LYS A 657 -33.80 4.44 -2.54
N ARG A 658 -34.43 3.53 -1.80
CA ARG A 658 -33.78 2.32 -1.27
C ARG A 658 -33.27 1.40 -2.39
N CYS A 659 -33.96 1.37 -3.53
CA CYS A 659 -33.52 0.61 -4.70
C CYS A 659 -32.32 1.27 -5.40
N ARG A 660 -32.29 2.61 -5.48
CA ARG A 660 -31.13 3.38 -5.95
C ARG A 660 -29.90 3.12 -5.10
N GLU A 661 -30.04 3.14 -3.78
CA GLU A 661 -28.95 2.85 -2.83
C GLU A 661 -28.36 1.44 -3.04
N VAL A 662 -29.20 0.45 -3.38
CA VAL A 662 -28.71 -0.89 -3.75
C VAL A 662 -27.96 -0.87 -5.08
N GLY A 663 -28.49 -0.17 -6.09
CA GLY A 663 -27.83 -0.05 -7.40
C GLY A 663 -26.46 0.64 -7.31
N GLU A 664 -26.41 1.77 -6.63
CA GLU A 664 -25.20 2.56 -6.37
C GLU A 664 -24.18 1.75 -5.56
N GLY A 665 -24.59 1.14 -4.45
CA GLY A 665 -23.70 0.32 -3.63
C GLY A 665 -23.13 -0.90 -4.37
N MET A 666 -23.93 -1.54 -5.23
CA MET A 666 -23.48 -2.66 -6.06
C MET A 666 -22.48 -2.21 -7.14
N ALA A 667 -22.74 -1.07 -7.78
CA ALA A 667 -21.86 -0.46 -8.78
C ALA A 667 -20.52 -0.01 -8.17
N GLU A 668 -20.56 0.76 -7.08
CA GLU A 668 -19.37 1.26 -6.39
C GLU A 668 -18.52 0.12 -5.84
N GLY A 669 -19.13 -0.86 -5.15
CA GLY A 669 -18.38 -1.99 -4.63
C GLY A 669 -17.74 -2.84 -5.74
N LEU A 670 -18.37 -2.93 -6.93
CA LEU A 670 -17.79 -3.63 -8.08
C LEU A 670 -16.59 -2.85 -8.65
N ALA A 671 -16.74 -1.53 -8.81
CA ALA A 671 -15.70 -0.66 -9.32
C ALA A 671 -14.49 -0.57 -8.37
N MET A 672 -14.73 -0.54 -7.06
CA MET A 672 -13.71 -0.53 -6.02
C MET A 672 -13.05 -1.89 -5.79
N GLY A 673 -13.52 -2.96 -6.45
CA GLY A 673 -13.02 -4.32 -6.24
C GLY A 673 -13.32 -4.89 -4.86
N VAL A 674 -14.31 -4.32 -4.16
CA VAL A 674 -14.83 -4.84 -2.89
C VAL A 674 -15.55 -6.17 -3.11
N PHE A 675 -16.10 -6.38 -4.31
CA PHE A 675 -16.87 -7.57 -4.70
C PHE A 675 -16.08 -8.72 -5.30
#